data_AF-A0A7S4LLK6-F1
#
_entry.id   AF-A0A7S4LLK6-F1
#
_cell.length_a   1.000
_cell.length_b   1.000
_cell.length_c   1.000
_cell.angle_alpha   90.00
_cell.angle_beta   90.00
_cell.angle_gamma   90.00
#
_symmetry.space_group_name_H-M   'P 1'
#
loop_
_entity.id
_entity.type
_entity.pdbx_description
1 polymer ?
#
loop_
_entity_poly.entity_id
_entity_poly.type
_entity_poly.pdbx_seq_one_letter_code
_entity_poly.pdbx_strand_id
1 'polypeptide(L)'
;FFSQMPPKAPPKPCGVEFPEDSEGKRPTTEINRETFAVAIEAIRPDLAEKVRAEKKWRFKYTKHVVDQVEASLQTPEAALDVAKAGLQYLHYTMEFLRDDKPYSINEAMSKFTTGTFQTGVVQGTAEPRNEAYIPYKGGVLRGTALKTQVDKWVRAGVIELSCGQALCQIADNRKWLDLSDQVFVMLGASSAMGPFPLLMALGATVVAVDIDRPHIWKKLFAICKASPGKLVFPLKQSQDTYASEDELAAGAGCNLLTETPEIRNWLLSVESGQDMTVGAYAYLDGPLFVRISVAMDAIISDLVDKRKAGVAYLCTPTDAHVVPAPAMAHSSEILRRSPLWQALLAMCLKGPQAMRPNKRKPVTAENGDEFYVCDAIVPDQGPNYILAKRLQHWRVMITRSKGCVASSNIAPSTATASVVSNKSFALAYQGMPQFKPIEVFQEETSSAVMGLLLVHDVRNVNSAANPNTELRNPLEVFTDSSFHGGAWRCGYKFGCIGVGSVLSALFTKYVLRTYLALYNGAQVAGWSRALFDIAMYASAPTSNNLWDVAGPTIGFFQWLAVLEVVHSLLGMVKSPVGTTAMQIWSRVMLVSAINYVPAVQGSDNKFLWAMTVAWCITEIIRYSYYGLGLYKINVGLLTWLRYTLFIVLYPTGVAGEMGCLYKSMPGMMDAPPSGANPIVSYFLRPILKNSLGYFLAIVPMYVVGLTTLYGHMLAQRKKVLGGGGGKKVKKE
;
A
#
# COMPACT_ATOMS: atom_id res chain seq x y z
N PHE A 1 23.92 6.02 40.03
CA PHE A 1 23.59 4.65 40.43
C PHE A 1 22.69 3.99 39.40
N PHE A 2 23.23 3.61 38.25
CA PHE A 2 22.63 2.59 37.39
C PHE A 2 23.67 1.47 37.35
N SER A 3 23.56 0.53 38.28
CA SER A 3 24.43 -0.64 38.27
C SER A 3 24.08 -1.44 37.02
N GLN A 4 25.11 -1.69 36.20
CA GLN A 4 25.09 -2.65 35.14
C GLN A 4 24.81 -4.02 35.78
N MET A 5 23.56 -4.49 35.72
CA MET A 5 23.30 -5.91 35.92
C MET A 5 24.09 -6.66 34.83
N PRO A 6 24.86 -7.70 35.17
CA PRO A 6 25.52 -8.53 34.17
C PRO A 6 24.47 -9.05 33.18
N PRO A 7 24.79 -9.16 31.88
CA PRO A 7 23.86 -9.69 30.90
C PRO A 7 23.40 -11.06 31.36
N LYS A 8 22.07 -11.21 31.51
CA LYS A 8 21.42 -12.47 31.87
C LYS A 8 21.90 -13.52 30.88
N ALA A 9 22.45 -14.64 31.37
CA ALA A 9 22.88 -15.73 30.50
C ALA A 9 21.74 -16.07 29.52
N PRO A 10 22.04 -16.30 28.22
CA PRO A 10 21.00 -16.61 27.26
C PRO A 10 20.20 -17.82 27.78
N PRO A 11 18.87 -17.77 27.73
CA PRO A 11 18.05 -18.89 28.17
C PRO A 11 18.47 -20.14 27.39
N LYS A 12 18.49 -21.29 28.08
CA LYS A 12 18.79 -22.57 27.45
C LYS A 12 17.87 -22.77 26.23
N PRO A 13 18.41 -23.22 25.08
CA PRO A 13 17.59 -23.58 23.93
C PRO A 13 16.49 -24.57 24.32
N CYS A 14 15.26 -24.32 23.87
CA CYS A 14 14.09 -25.14 24.18
C CYS A 14 13.10 -25.06 23.02
N GLY A 15 12.43 -26.18 22.72
CA GLY A 15 11.49 -26.27 21.61
C GLY A 15 12.16 -26.36 20.25
N VAL A 16 11.47 -25.86 19.21
CA VAL A 16 11.98 -25.91 17.82
C VAL A 16 13.25 -25.08 17.65
N GLU A 17 14.34 -25.70 17.21
CA GLU A 17 15.68 -25.12 17.03
C GLU A 17 16.36 -25.65 15.74
N PHE A 18 17.35 -24.90 15.26
CA PHE A 18 18.28 -25.41 14.24
C PHE A 18 19.22 -26.44 14.88
N PRO A 19 19.65 -27.49 14.15
CA PRO A 19 20.55 -28.50 14.70
C PRO A 19 21.88 -27.89 15.15
N GLU A 20 22.49 -28.56 16.12
CA GLU A 20 23.78 -28.19 16.70
C GLU A 20 24.93 -28.69 15.82
N ASP A 21 25.91 -27.83 15.56
CA ASP A 21 27.15 -28.20 14.88
C ASP A 21 28.18 -28.79 15.86
N SER A 22 29.31 -29.26 15.33
CA SER A 22 30.39 -29.83 16.12
C SER A 22 31.02 -28.86 17.14
N GLU A 23 30.75 -27.55 17.02
CA GLU A 23 31.24 -26.51 17.93
C GLU A 23 30.18 -26.09 18.97
N GLY A 24 29.03 -26.76 19.01
CA GLY A 24 27.93 -26.42 19.91
C GLY A 24 27.11 -25.20 19.47
N LYS A 25 27.28 -24.73 18.24
CA LYS A 25 26.52 -23.60 17.68
C LYS A 25 25.38 -24.11 16.82
N ARG A 26 24.39 -23.25 16.54
CA ARG A 26 23.21 -23.58 15.73
C ARG A 26 23.15 -22.71 14.47
N PRO A 27 24.06 -22.92 13.50
CA PRO A 27 24.16 -22.08 12.31
C PRO A 27 22.95 -22.28 11.38
N THR A 28 22.45 -21.18 10.81
CA THR A 28 21.25 -21.23 9.94
C THR A 28 21.59 -21.36 8.45
N THR A 29 22.76 -20.88 8.04
CA THR A 29 23.13 -20.77 6.61
C THR A 29 23.18 -22.12 5.91
N GLU A 30 23.76 -23.12 6.57
CA GLU A 30 23.96 -24.45 5.98
C GLU A 30 22.64 -25.18 5.80
N ILE A 31 21.83 -25.26 6.87
CA ILE A 31 20.48 -25.84 6.81
C ILE A 31 19.63 -25.17 5.76
N ASN A 32 19.71 -23.84 5.65
CA ASN A 32 18.98 -23.10 4.64
C ASN A 32 19.40 -23.50 3.22
N ARG A 33 20.70 -23.46 2.92
CA ARG A 33 21.24 -23.84 1.61
C ARG A 33 20.90 -25.30 1.28
N GLU A 34 21.09 -26.20 2.22
CA GLU A 34 20.87 -27.63 2.00
C GLU A 34 19.38 -27.96 1.81
N THR A 35 18.48 -27.26 2.50
CA THR A 35 17.04 -27.41 2.25
C THR A 35 16.68 -27.10 0.80
N PHE A 36 17.22 -26.02 0.23
CA PHE A 36 16.99 -25.69 -1.19
C PHE A 36 17.65 -26.70 -2.14
N ALA A 37 18.83 -27.23 -1.79
CA ALA A 37 19.53 -28.25 -2.57
C ALA A 37 18.75 -29.56 -2.61
N VAL A 38 18.38 -30.10 -1.45
CA VAL A 38 17.59 -31.35 -1.33
C VAL A 38 16.24 -31.21 -2.00
N ALA A 39 15.57 -30.06 -1.84
CA ALA A 39 14.29 -29.82 -2.49
C ALA A 39 14.39 -29.92 -4.02
N ILE A 40 15.41 -29.31 -4.64
CA ILE A 40 15.53 -29.33 -6.11
C ILE A 40 16.18 -30.62 -6.64
N GLU A 41 16.98 -31.31 -5.82
CA GLU A 41 17.66 -32.56 -6.19
C GLU A 41 16.69 -33.66 -6.61
N ALA A 42 15.48 -33.66 -6.05
CA ALA A 42 14.41 -34.60 -6.40
C ALA A 42 14.08 -34.61 -7.91
N ILE A 43 14.31 -33.49 -8.62
CA ILE A 43 13.99 -33.36 -10.05
C ILE A 43 15.19 -32.90 -10.91
N ARG A 44 16.15 -32.20 -10.31
CA ARG A 44 17.29 -31.56 -11.01
C ARG A 44 18.57 -31.60 -10.16
N PRO A 45 19.27 -32.75 -10.13
CA PRO A 45 20.53 -32.91 -9.39
C PRO A 45 21.61 -31.87 -9.77
N ASP A 46 21.67 -31.48 -11.04
CA ASP A 46 22.62 -30.46 -11.53
C ASP A 46 22.40 -29.07 -10.90
N LEU A 47 21.14 -28.72 -10.59
CA LEU A 47 20.83 -27.48 -9.90
C LEU A 47 21.12 -27.59 -8.40
N ALA A 48 20.88 -28.76 -7.79
CA ALA A 48 21.22 -29.01 -6.40
C ALA A 48 22.72 -28.87 -6.13
N GLU A 49 23.57 -29.39 -7.02
CA GLU A 49 25.02 -29.21 -6.94
C GLU A 49 25.42 -27.72 -6.98
N LYS A 50 24.78 -26.92 -7.85
CA LYS A 50 25.02 -25.46 -7.92
C LYS A 50 24.62 -24.75 -6.63
N VAL A 51 23.54 -25.20 -5.98
CA VAL A 51 23.13 -24.67 -4.67
C VAL A 51 24.20 -24.97 -3.63
N ARG A 52 24.64 -26.23 -3.51
CA ARG A 52 25.67 -26.65 -2.54
C ARG A 52 27.01 -25.95 -2.76
N ALA A 53 27.39 -25.73 -4.02
CA ALA A 53 28.62 -25.04 -4.41
C ALA A 53 28.62 -23.53 -4.12
N GLU A 54 27.47 -22.91 -3.80
CA GLU A 54 27.38 -21.47 -3.55
C GLU A 54 27.98 -21.06 -2.20
N LYS A 55 29.23 -20.59 -2.24
CA LYS A 55 29.98 -20.13 -1.06
C LYS A 55 29.42 -18.84 -0.44
N LYS A 56 28.71 -18.01 -1.20
CA LYS A 56 28.16 -16.71 -0.72
C LYS A 56 26.64 -16.77 -0.60
N TRP A 57 26.11 -17.86 -0.02
CA TRP A 57 24.67 -18.12 0.10
C TRP A 57 23.88 -16.91 0.59
N ARG A 58 24.34 -16.26 1.67
CA ARG A 58 23.71 -15.06 2.27
C ARG A 58 23.36 -13.94 1.28
N PHE A 59 24.10 -13.82 0.18
CA PHE A 59 23.97 -12.75 -0.82
C PHE A 59 23.54 -13.24 -2.21
N LYS A 60 23.69 -14.54 -2.50
CA LYS A 60 23.52 -15.11 -3.84
C LYS A 60 22.42 -16.18 -3.94
N TYR A 61 21.65 -16.40 -2.87
CA TYR A 61 20.55 -17.37 -2.85
C TYR A 61 19.45 -17.08 -3.88
N THR A 62 19.21 -15.80 -4.24
CA THR A 62 18.04 -15.41 -5.03
C THR A 62 17.94 -16.10 -6.39
N LYS A 63 19.06 -16.24 -7.12
CA LYS A 63 19.07 -16.95 -8.42
C LYS A 63 18.63 -18.41 -8.27
N HIS A 64 19.05 -19.06 -7.20
CA HIS A 64 18.79 -20.48 -6.94
C HIS A 64 17.32 -20.72 -6.59
N VAL A 65 16.70 -19.80 -5.85
CA VAL A 65 15.26 -19.84 -5.58
C VAL A 65 14.46 -19.69 -6.87
N VAL A 66 14.87 -18.78 -7.76
CA VAL A 66 14.20 -18.62 -9.05
C VAL A 66 14.39 -19.86 -9.92
N ASP A 67 15.61 -20.40 -10.02
CA ASP A 67 15.90 -21.62 -10.79
C ASP A 67 15.08 -22.81 -10.28
N GLN A 68 14.88 -22.93 -8.96
CA GLN A 68 14.00 -23.96 -8.37
C GLN A 68 12.54 -23.77 -8.80
N VAL A 69 12.01 -22.54 -8.78
CA VAL A 69 10.64 -22.25 -9.23
C VAL A 69 10.47 -22.56 -10.71
N GLU A 70 11.42 -22.19 -11.56
CA GLU A 70 11.37 -22.50 -13.00
C GLU A 70 11.45 -23.99 -13.29
N ALA A 71 12.31 -24.72 -12.57
CA ALA A 71 12.39 -26.17 -12.70
C ALA A 71 11.10 -26.88 -12.23
N SER A 72 10.43 -26.33 -11.21
CA SER A 72 9.14 -26.85 -10.71
C SER A 72 7.99 -26.69 -11.73
N LEU A 73 8.16 -25.84 -12.77
CA LEU A 73 7.15 -25.62 -13.79
C LEU A 73 7.17 -26.64 -14.93
N GLN A 74 8.16 -27.54 -14.96
CA GLN A 74 8.27 -28.53 -16.04
C GLN A 74 7.09 -29.50 -16.05
N THR A 75 6.66 -29.97 -14.87
CA THR A 75 5.47 -30.82 -14.67
C THR A 75 4.79 -30.53 -13.33
N PRO A 76 3.49 -30.83 -13.16
CA PRO A 76 2.83 -30.76 -11.85
C PRO A 76 3.52 -31.59 -10.76
N GLU A 77 3.97 -32.80 -11.11
CA GLU A 77 4.66 -33.72 -10.21
C GLU A 77 5.98 -33.11 -9.71
N ALA A 78 6.72 -32.44 -10.60
CA ALA A 78 7.97 -31.79 -10.25
C ALA A 78 7.78 -30.73 -9.15
N ALA A 79 6.73 -29.91 -9.23
CA ALA A 79 6.40 -28.93 -8.19
C ALA A 79 6.08 -29.60 -6.85
N LEU A 80 5.34 -30.72 -6.86
CA LEU A 80 4.98 -31.46 -5.66
C LEU A 80 6.19 -32.17 -5.05
N ASP A 81 7.07 -32.76 -5.85
CA ASP A 81 8.24 -33.48 -5.36
C ASP A 81 9.27 -32.54 -4.74
N VAL A 82 9.48 -31.36 -5.32
CA VAL A 82 10.27 -30.29 -4.71
C VAL A 82 9.71 -29.89 -3.34
N ALA A 83 8.39 -29.72 -3.25
CA ALA A 83 7.72 -29.34 -2.02
C ALA A 83 7.82 -30.43 -0.93
N LYS A 84 7.58 -31.70 -1.30
CA LYS A 84 7.72 -32.84 -0.38
C LYS A 84 9.15 -32.94 0.16
N ALA A 85 10.14 -32.93 -0.73
CA ALA A 85 11.55 -33.10 -0.35
C ALA A 85 12.02 -31.98 0.60
N GLY A 86 11.68 -30.72 0.31
CA GLY A 86 12.04 -29.59 1.16
C GLY A 86 11.41 -29.64 2.56
N LEU A 87 10.11 -29.96 2.65
CA LEU A 87 9.42 -30.09 3.94
C LEU A 87 9.90 -31.29 4.75
N GLN A 88 10.09 -32.44 4.10
CA GLN A 88 10.62 -33.65 4.75
C GLN A 88 12.01 -33.40 5.32
N TYR A 89 12.91 -32.79 4.55
CA TYR A 89 14.25 -32.44 5.03
C TYR A 89 14.18 -31.58 6.30
N LEU A 90 13.37 -30.52 6.30
CA LEU A 90 13.20 -29.67 7.49
C LEU A 90 12.64 -30.47 8.68
N HIS A 91 11.69 -31.37 8.47
CA HIS A 91 11.10 -32.17 9.55
C HIS A 91 12.05 -33.22 10.13
N TYR A 92 13.00 -33.72 9.34
CA TYR A 92 14.02 -34.66 9.80
C TYR A 92 15.24 -33.98 10.41
N THR A 93 15.61 -32.80 9.92
CA THR A 93 16.87 -32.15 10.31
C THR A 93 16.70 -31.06 11.37
N MET A 94 15.57 -30.33 11.38
CA MET A 94 15.30 -29.39 12.47
C MET A 94 15.00 -30.15 13.76
N GLU A 95 15.41 -29.58 14.88
CA GLU A 95 15.30 -30.23 16.19
C GLU A 95 14.16 -29.63 17.01
N PHE A 96 13.57 -30.45 17.86
CA PHE A 96 12.73 -30.06 18.97
C PHE A 96 13.40 -30.48 20.27
N LEU A 97 13.82 -29.50 21.07
CA LEU A 97 14.53 -29.74 22.32
C LEU A 97 13.56 -29.85 23.50
N ARG A 98 13.64 -30.97 24.24
CA ARG A 98 12.88 -31.19 25.47
C ARG A 98 13.73 -31.91 26.50
N ASP A 99 13.78 -31.37 27.71
CA ASP A 99 14.61 -31.88 28.83
C ASP A 99 16.08 -32.11 28.43
N ASP A 100 16.66 -31.13 27.74
CA ASP A 100 18.02 -31.16 27.19
C ASP A 100 18.28 -32.31 26.19
N LYS A 101 17.23 -32.95 25.63
CA LYS A 101 17.32 -33.98 24.59
C LYS A 101 16.80 -33.47 23.24
N PRO A 102 17.58 -33.61 22.15
CA PRO A 102 17.12 -33.31 20.81
C PRO A 102 16.28 -34.46 20.24
N TYR A 103 15.22 -34.09 19.53
CA TYR A 103 14.42 -34.96 18.68
C TYR A 103 14.29 -34.27 17.33
N SER A 104 14.28 -34.99 16.21
CA SER A 104 13.77 -34.40 14.97
C SER A 104 12.32 -33.94 15.17
N ILE A 105 11.84 -32.98 14.38
CA ILE A 105 10.42 -32.55 14.45
C ILE A 105 9.49 -33.75 14.26
N ASN A 106 9.81 -34.65 13.32
CA ASN A 106 9.00 -35.84 13.06
C ASN A 106 8.94 -36.78 14.29
N GLU A 107 10.08 -37.05 14.93
CA GLU A 107 10.14 -37.85 16.15
C GLU A 107 9.38 -37.20 17.30
N ALA A 108 9.53 -35.88 17.49
CA ALA A 108 8.83 -35.15 18.54
C ALA A 108 7.31 -35.21 18.37
N MET A 109 6.83 -34.98 17.15
CA MET A 109 5.39 -35.05 16.82
C MET A 109 4.84 -36.48 16.95
N SER A 110 5.66 -37.50 16.72
CA SER A 110 5.25 -38.90 16.90
C SER A 110 5.29 -39.34 18.38
N LYS A 111 6.25 -38.84 19.16
CA LYS A 111 6.50 -39.26 20.55
C LYS A 111 5.62 -38.55 21.56
N PHE A 112 5.43 -37.23 21.41
CA PHE A 112 4.71 -36.40 22.38
C PHE A 112 3.23 -36.27 22.01
N THR A 113 2.48 -37.35 22.21
CA THR A 113 1.03 -37.44 21.95
C THR A 113 0.17 -37.26 23.19
N THR A 114 0.80 -37.22 24.37
CA THR A 114 0.17 -36.96 25.67
C THR A 114 0.48 -35.55 26.14
N GLY A 115 -0.36 -35.00 27.00
CA GLY A 115 -0.33 -33.58 27.35
C GLY A 115 -1.10 -32.74 26.33
N THR A 116 -2.16 -32.10 26.81
CA THR A 116 -3.02 -31.19 26.03
C THR A 116 -3.43 -30.02 26.91
N PHE A 117 -3.86 -28.93 26.29
CA PHE A 117 -4.48 -27.82 26.98
C PHE A 117 -5.93 -28.14 27.35
N GLN A 118 -6.41 -27.46 28.40
CA GLN A 118 -7.84 -27.28 28.61
C GLN A 118 -8.37 -26.20 27.65
N THR A 119 -9.68 -26.16 27.44
CA THR A 119 -10.29 -25.24 26.46
C THR A 119 -11.04 -24.12 27.17
N GLY A 120 -10.65 -22.89 26.87
CA GLY A 120 -11.39 -21.69 27.20
C GLY A 120 -12.32 -21.27 26.06
N VAL A 121 -13.48 -20.71 26.39
CA VAL A 121 -14.47 -20.18 25.46
C VAL A 121 -14.94 -18.80 25.92
N VAL A 122 -14.99 -17.85 24.99
CA VAL A 122 -15.66 -16.55 25.14
C VAL A 122 -16.61 -16.37 23.97
N GLN A 123 -17.87 -16.04 24.26
CA GLN A 123 -18.90 -15.79 23.25
C GLN A 123 -19.11 -14.28 23.07
N GLY A 124 -19.15 -13.84 21.81
CA GLY A 124 -19.53 -12.50 21.45
C GLY A 124 -21.04 -12.24 21.56
N THR A 125 -21.43 -10.99 21.83
CA THR A 125 -22.83 -10.60 22.05
C THR A 125 -23.34 -9.55 21.07
N ALA A 126 -22.52 -9.14 20.09
CA ALA A 126 -22.94 -8.15 19.11
C ALA A 126 -23.75 -8.78 17.97
N GLU A 127 -24.62 -7.99 17.35
CA GLU A 127 -25.40 -8.41 16.19
C GLU A 127 -24.53 -8.72 14.96
N PRO A 128 -24.83 -9.79 14.20
CA PRO A 128 -24.12 -10.13 12.97
C PRO A 128 -24.11 -9.00 11.94
N ARG A 129 -22.96 -8.79 11.29
CA ARG A 129 -22.78 -7.80 10.22
C ARG A 129 -22.23 -8.45 8.95
N ASN A 130 -23.15 -8.97 8.13
CA ASN A 130 -22.83 -9.69 6.90
C ASN A 130 -22.57 -8.74 5.73
N GLU A 131 -21.62 -7.82 5.87
CA GLU A 131 -21.23 -6.84 4.84
C GLU A 131 -19.70 -6.79 4.67
N ALA A 132 -19.24 -6.88 3.42
CA ALA A 132 -17.83 -6.70 3.08
C ALA A 132 -17.43 -5.23 3.23
N TYR A 133 -16.34 -4.98 3.95
CA TYR A 133 -15.78 -3.64 4.11
C TYR A 133 -14.26 -3.66 4.07
N ILE A 134 -13.68 -2.59 3.52
CA ILE A 134 -12.22 -2.41 3.45
C ILE A 134 -11.87 -1.00 3.95
N PRO A 135 -11.18 -0.85 5.10
CA PRO A 135 -10.58 0.42 5.48
C PRO A 135 -9.58 0.87 4.41
N TYR A 136 -9.66 2.12 3.93
CA TYR A 136 -8.75 2.63 2.90
C TYR A 136 -8.61 4.15 2.97
N LYS A 137 -7.37 4.64 3.09
CA LYS A 137 -7.01 6.07 3.06
C LYS A 137 -7.86 6.95 4.00
N GLY A 138 -8.08 6.47 5.22
CA GLY A 138 -8.85 7.17 6.26
C GLY A 138 -10.37 7.07 6.13
N GLY A 139 -10.89 6.33 5.15
CA GLY A 139 -12.31 5.99 5.01
C GLY A 139 -12.54 4.48 5.04
N VAL A 140 -13.80 4.07 4.80
CA VAL A 140 -14.20 2.66 4.69
C VAL A 140 -14.93 2.46 3.37
N LEU A 141 -14.45 1.52 2.56
CA LEU A 141 -15.04 1.14 1.29
C LEU A 141 -16.10 0.05 1.52
N ARG A 142 -17.28 0.25 0.94
CA ARG A 142 -18.43 -0.68 0.97
C ARG A 142 -19.21 -0.61 -0.34
N GLY A 143 -19.97 -1.66 -0.66
CA GLY A 143 -20.86 -1.72 -1.83
C GLY A 143 -20.22 -1.17 -3.11
N THR A 144 -20.88 -0.23 -3.78
CA THR A 144 -20.41 0.38 -5.03
C THR A 144 -19.07 1.11 -4.89
N ALA A 145 -18.77 1.73 -3.74
CA ALA A 145 -17.50 2.43 -3.53
C ALA A 145 -16.32 1.45 -3.47
N LEU A 146 -16.53 0.26 -2.88
CA LEU A 146 -15.56 -0.83 -2.88
C LEU A 146 -15.30 -1.29 -4.31
N LYS A 147 -16.35 -1.64 -5.07
CA LYS A 147 -16.20 -2.11 -6.46
C LYS A 147 -15.51 -1.10 -7.37
N THR A 148 -15.85 0.19 -7.22
CA THR A 148 -15.22 1.28 -7.97
C THR A 148 -13.73 1.40 -7.65
N GLN A 149 -13.34 1.20 -6.38
CA GLN A 149 -11.93 1.25 -5.99
C GLN A 149 -11.17 -0.01 -6.45
N VAL A 150 -11.81 -1.18 -6.40
CA VAL A 150 -11.25 -2.43 -6.93
C VAL A 150 -10.98 -2.32 -8.43
N ASP A 151 -11.92 -1.80 -9.23
CA ASP A 151 -11.72 -1.54 -10.67
C ASP A 151 -10.53 -0.60 -10.92
N LYS A 152 -10.36 0.44 -10.08
CA LYS A 152 -9.18 1.32 -10.17
C LYS A 152 -7.87 0.57 -9.89
N TRP A 153 -7.83 -0.32 -8.90
CA TRP A 153 -6.65 -1.13 -8.60
C TRP A 153 -6.31 -2.08 -9.75
N VAL A 154 -7.31 -2.75 -10.32
CA VAL A 154 -7.13 -3.65 -11.48
C VAL A 154 -6.61 -2.87 -12.69
N ARG A 155 -7.27 -1.77 -13.07
CA ARG A 155 -6.87 -0.95 -14.23
C ARG A 155 -5.48 -0.36 -14.09
N ALA A 156 -5.11 0.04 -12.87
CA ALA A 156 -3.77 0.54 -12.60
C ALA A 156 -2.71 -0.57 -12.60
N GLY A 157 -3.09 -1.85 -12.50
CA GLY A 157 -2.15 -2.96 -12.33
C GLY A 157 -1.60 -3.09 -10.91
N VAL A 158 -2.32 -2.57 -9.91
CA VAL A 158 -1.98 -2.73 -8.49
C VAL A 158 -2.29 -4.14 -8.02
N ILE A 159 -3.30 -4.78 -8.61
CA ILE A 159 -3.77 -6.13 -8.27
C ILE A 159 -4.11 -6.88 -9.55
N GLU A 160 -4.16 -8.21 -9.47
CA GLU A 160 -4.58 -9.02 -10.62
C GLU A 160 -6.09 -8.96 -10.87
N LEU A 161 -6.50 -9.23 -12.12
CA LEU A 161 -7.91 -9.19 -12.51
C LEU A 161 -8.75 -10.16 -11.67
N SER A 162 -8.25 -11.38 -11.43
CA SER A 162 -8.97 -12.37 -10.63
C SER A 162 -9.11 -11.96 -9.16
N CYS A 163 -8.12 -11.24 -8.60
CA CYS A 163 -8.26 -10.63 -7.28
C CYS A 163 -9.42 -9.64 -7.24
N GLY A 164 -9.53 -8.79 -8.27
CA GLY A 164 -10.65 -7.86 -8.38
C GLY A 164 -12.00 -8.54 -8.54
N GLN A 165 -12.06 -9.65 -9.27
CA GLN A 165 -13.27 -10.46 -9.43
C GLN A 165 -13.66 -11.12 -8.11
N ALA A 166 -12.73 -11.75 -7.39
CA ALA A 166 -12.97 -12.36 -6.08
C ALA A 166 -13.52 -11.34 -5.07
N LEU A 167 -12.93 -10.14 -5.00
CA LEU A 167 -13.40 -9.06 -4.13
C LEU A 167 -14.79 -8.55 -4.51
N CYS A 168 -15.11 -8.48 -5.81
CA CYS A 168 -16.47 -8.12 -6.24
C CYS A 168 -17.48 -9.22 -5.92
N GLN A 169 -17.12 -10.49 -6.12
CA GLN A 169 -17.97 -11.64 -5.83
C GLN A 169 -18.31 -11.72 -4.34
N ILE A 170 -17.31 -11.62 -3.45
CA ILE A 170 -17.60 -11.65 -2.01
C ILE A 170 -18.42 -10.44 -1.55
N ALA A 171 -18.19 -9.26 -2.15
CA ALA A 171 -18.99 -8.08 -1.84
C ALA A 171 -20.48 -8.21 -2.24
N ASP A 172 -20.77 -9.05 -3.23
CA ASP A 172 -22.14 -9.34 -3.71
C ASP A 172 -22.81 -10.52 -2.98
N ASN A 173 -22.02 -11.42 -2.39
CA ASN A 173 -22.51 -12.64 -1.77
C ASN A 173 -22.64 -12.52 -0.25
N ARG A 174 -23.73 -11.91 0.23
CA ARG A 174 -24.01 -11.78 1.68
C ARG A 174 -24.03 -13.10 2.44
N LYS A 175 -24.43 -14.20 1.79
CA LYS A 175 -24.42 -15.54 2.40
C LYS A 175 -23.02 -16.05 2.69
N TRP A 176 -22.03 -15.70 1.88
CA TRP A 176 -20.64 -16.10 2.09
C TRP A 176 -20.01 -15.39 3.29
N LEU A 177 -20.53 -14.20 3.62
CA LEU A 177 -20.07 -13.35 4.71
C LEU A 177 -20.66 -13.74 6.08
N ASP A 178 -21.66 -14.63 6.12
CA ASP A 178 -22.04 -15.30 7.36
C ASP A 178 -21.04 -16.42 7.61
N LEU A 179 -20.28 -16.36 8.70
CA LEU A 179 -19.28 -17.37 9.06
C LEU A 179 -19.66 -18.18 10.30
N SER A 180 -20.92 -18.10 10.74
CA SER A 180 -21.39 -18.81 11.94
C SER A 180 -21.23 -20.34 11.89
N ASP A 181 -21.13 -20.91 10.69
CA ASP A 181 -20.88 -22.33 10.39
C ASP A 181 -19.40 -22.66 10.13
N GLN A 182 -18.47 -21.71 10.30
CA GLN A 182 -17.06 -21.89 9.95
C GLN A 182 -16.14 -21.81 11.17
N VAL A 183 -15.20 -22.75 11.26
CA VAL A 183 -14.15 -22.78 12.28
C VAL A 183 -12.80 -22.40 11.68
N PHE A 184 -12.17 -21.36 12.22
CA PHE A 184 -10.83 -20.93 11.83
C PHE A 184 -9.86 -21.11 12.98
N VAL A 185 -8.82 -21.92 12.79
CA VAL A 185 -7.68 -21.98 13.70
C VAL A 185 -6.70 -20.88 13.31
N MET A 186 -6.29 -20.04 14.26
CA MET A 186 -5.34 -18.95 14.01
C MET A 186 -4.05 -19.15 14.80
N LEU A 187 -3.00 -19.65 14.14
CA LEU A 187 -1.65 -19.70 14.69
C LEU A 187 -1.03 -18.31 14.61
N GLY A 188 -1.02 -17.59 15.75
CA GLY A 188 -0.71 -16.17 15.83
C GLY A 188 -1.95 -15.27 15.69
N ALA A 189 -2.97 -15.51 16.51
CA ALA A 189 -4.27 -14.81 16.46
C ALA A 189 -4.18 -13.27 16.62
N SER A 190 -3.16 -12.78 17.31
CA SER A 190 -2.90 -11.34 17.51
C SER A 190 -2.04 -10.70 16.44
N SER A 191 -1.64 -11.48 15.41
CA SER A 191 -0.86 -10.98 14.28
C SER A 191 -1.55 -9.78 13.63
N ALA A 192 -0.77 -8.71 13.43
CA ALA A 192 -1.16 -7.48 12.75
C ALA A 192 -1.87 -7.74 11.40
N MET A 193 -1.39 -8.75 10.66
CA MET A 193 -1.94 -9.10 9.35
C MET A 193 -3.00 -10.20 9.39
N GLY A 194 -3.18 -10.85 10.53
CA GLY A 194 -4.20 -11.88 10.69
C GLY A 194 -5.62 -11.30 10.51
N PRO A 195 -6.56 -12.05 9.91
CA PRO A 195 -7.92 -11.59 9.69
C PRO A 195 -8.82 -11.65 10.94
N PHE A 196 -8.25 -11.74 12.15
CA PHE A 196 -8.98 -11.98 13.41
C PHE A 196 -10.17 -11.02 13.60
N PRO A 197 -10.00 -9.68 13.49
CA PRO A 197 -11.14 -8.77 13.69
C PRO A 197 -12.25 -8.96 12.66
N LEU A 198 -11.90 -9.29 11.41
CA LEU A 198 -12.87 -9.53 10.35
C LEU A 198 -13.64 -10.82 10.59
N LEU A 199 -12.94 -11.93 10.87
CA LEU A 199 -13.57 -13.23 11.13
C LEU A 199 -14.55 -13.16 12.30
N MET A 200 -14.16 -12.52 13.40
CA MET A 200 -15.03 -12.29 14.55
C MET A 200 -16.25 -11.43 14.19
N ALA A 201 -16.06 -10.36 13.41
CA ALA A 201 -17.16 -9.48 12.96
C ALA A 201 -18.16 -10.18 12.04
N LEU A 202 -17.72 -11.22 11.31
CA LEU A 202 -18.54 -12.04 10.41
C LEU A 202 -19.14 -13.28 11.12
N GLY A 203 -18.93 -13.43 12.43
CA GLY A 203 -19.58 -14.49 13.22
C GLY A 203 -18.83 -15.82 13.28
N ALA A 204 -17.57 -15.87 12.84
CA ALA A 204 -16.79 -17.10 12.85
C ALA A 204 -16.57 -17.66 14.26
N THR A 205 -16.39 -18.98 14.34
CA THR A 205 -15.70 -19.59 15.48
C THR A 205 -14.19 -19.53 15.22
N VAL A 206 -13.47 -18.81 16.07
CA VAL A 206 -12.01 -18.68 15.98
C VAL A 206 -11.33 -19.44 17.12
N VAL A 207 -10.57 -20.46 16.77
CA VAL A 207 -9.66 -21.18 17.68
C VAL A 207 -8.31 -20.46 17.68
N ALA A 208 -8.07 -19.63 18.68
CA ALA A 208 -6.89 -18.78 18.78
C ALA A 208 -5.72 -19.48 19.45
N VAL A 209 -4.56 -19.48 18.77
CA VAL A 209 -3.27 -19.89 19.30
C VAL A 209 -2.37 -18.65 19.35
N ASP A 210 -1.98 -18.23 20.54
CA ASP A 210 -1.05 -17.11 20.73
C ASP A 210 -0.29 -17.25 22.06
N ILE A 211 0.79 -16.48 22.19
CA ILE A 211 1.69 -16.51 23.34
C ILE A 211 0.94 -16.14 24.63
N ASP A 212 1.36 -16.72 25.75
CA ASP A 212 0.76 -16.57 27.08
C ASP A 212 1.06 -15.20 27.72
N ARG A 213 0.61 -14.14 27.05
CA ARG A 213 0.74 -12.75 27.49
C ARG A 213 -0.63 -12.15 27.79
N PRO A 214 -0.92 -11.78 29.05
CA PRO A 214 -2.26 -11.33 29.45
C PRO A 214 -2.84 -10.19 28.60
N HIS A 215 -2.00 -9.22 28.20
CA HIS A 215 -2.46 -8.08 27.40
C HIS A 215 -2.92 -8.47 25.98
N ILE A 216 -2.38 -9.55 25.41
CA ILE A 216 -2.82 -10.07 24.11
C ILE A 216 -4.22 -10.66 24.27
N TRP A 217 -4.42 -11.52 25.27
CA TRP A 217 -5.69 -12.19 25.54
C TRP A 217 -6.80 -11.21 25.90
N LYS A 218 -6.52 -10.20 26.74
CA LYS A 218 -7.48 -9.10 27.01
C LYS A 218 -7.94 -8.40 25.73
N LYS A 219 -7.04 -8.16 24.77
CA LYS A 219 -7.38 -7.57 23.48
C LYS A 219 -8.27 -8.50 22.64
N LEU A 220 -7.95 -9.79 22.58
CA LEU A 220 -8.74 -10.78 21.84
C LEU A 220 -10.15 -10.95 22.46
N PHE A 221 -10.25 -11.00 23.79
CA PHE A 221 -11.52 -11.06 24.52
C PHE A 221 -12.39 -9.83 24.25
N ALA A 222 -11.81 -8.63 24.30
CA ALA A 222 -12.52 -7.39 24.03
C ALA A 222 -13.09 -7.35 22.59
N ILE A 223 -12.31 -7.78 21.60
CA ILE A 223 -12.78 -7.87 20.21
C ILE A 223 -13.90 -8.91 20.09
N CYS A 224 -13.74 -10.09 20.70
CA CYS A 224 -14.74 -11.14 20.68
C CYS A 224 -16.07 -10.67 21.25
N LYS A 225 -16.06 -10.08 22.45
CA LYS A 225 -17.26 -9.57 23.12
C LYS A 225 -17.99 -8.51 22.29
N ALA A 226 -17.24 -7.70 21.54
CA ALA A 226 -17.78 -6.68 20.64
C ALA A 226 -18.21 -7.21 19.26
N SER A 227 -18.28 -8.53 19.08
CA SER A 227 -18.57 -9.20 17.81
C SER A 227 -19.66 -10.28 17.98
N PRO A 228 -20.21 -10.84 16.88
CA PRO A 228 -21.05 -12.05 16.93
C PRO A 228 -20.26 -13.37 17.08
N GLY A 229 -18.94 -13.35 16.89
CA GLY A 229 -18.13 -14.55 16.82
C GLY A 229 -17.90 -15.25 18.17
N LYS A 230 -17.41 -16.50 18.09
CA LYS A 230 -17.01 -17.33 19.23
C LYS A 230 -15.49 -17.46 19.27
N LEU A 231 -14.87 -17.17 20.41
CA LEU A 231 -13.44 -17.36 20.62
C LEU A 231 -13.20 -18.62 21.45
N VAL A 232 -12.32 -19.49 20.95
CA VAL A 232 -11.87 -20.72 21.62
C VAL A 232 -10.35 -20.65 21.78
N PHE A 233 -9.80 -20.99 22.94
CA PHE A 233 -8.38 -20.78 23.23
C PHE A 233 -7.83 -21.76 24.27
N PRO A 234 -6.50 -22.00 24.30
CA PRO A 234 -5.91 -22.95 25.24
C PRO A 234 -5.76 -22.34 26.63
N LEU A 235 -6.02 -23.16 27.65
CA LEU A 235 -5.86 -22.88 29.06
C LEU A 235 -4.98 -23.93 29.74
N LYS A 236 -4.23 -23.50 30.76
CA LYS A 236 -3.41 -24.38 31.60
C LYS A 236 -4.25 -25.17 32.62
N GLN A 237 -5.41 -24.65 33.00
CA GLN A 237 -6.37 -25.26 33.93
C GLN A 237 -7.80 -25.12 33.37
N SER A 238 -8.77 -25.78 34.00
CA SER A 238 -10.17 -25.69 33.55
C SER A 238 -10.70 -24.26 33.69
N GLN A 239 -11.56 -23.80 32.77
CA GLN A 239 -11.98 -22.38 32.74
C GLN A 239 -12.68 -21.93 34.02
N ASP A 240 -13.39 -22.82 34.69
CA ASP A 240 -14.09 -22.59 35.96
C ASP A 240 -13.16 -22.31 37.15
N THR A 241 -11.84 -22.55 37.02
CA THR A 241 -10.87 -22.22 38.07
C THR A 241 -10.47 -20.76 38.10
N TYR A 242 -10.79 -19.97 37.06
CA TYR A 242 -10.43 -18.56 36.96
C TYR A 242 -11.59 -17.69 37.43
N ALA A 243 -11.39 -16.91 38.50
CA ALA A 243 -12.46 -16.14 39.13
C ALA A 243 -12.75 -14.80 38.42
N SER A 244 -11.83 -14.33 37.58
CA SER A 244 -11.94 -13.06 36.86
C SER A 244 -11.40 -13.17 35.43
N GLU A 245 -11.79 -12.23 34.57
CA GLU A 245 -11.23 -12.12 33.21
C GLU A 245 -9.72 -11.87 33.22
N ASP A 246 -9.21 -11.16 34.23
CA ASP A 246 -7.78 -10.88 34.39
C ASP A 246 -7.00 -12.16 34.68
N GLU A 247 -7.53 -13.02 35.56
CA GLU A 247 -6.97 -14.34 35.83
C GLU A 247 -7.10 -15.26 34.61
N LEU A 248 -8.24 -15.24 33.93
CA LEU A 248 -8.46 -16.01 32.70
C LEU A 248 -7.45 -15.62 31.61
N ALA A 249 -7.21 -14.32 31.42
CA ALA A 249 -6.22 -13.82 30.48
C ALA A 249 -4.78 -14.20 30.87
N ALA A 250 -4.49 -14.35 32.18
CA ALA A 250 -3.20 -14.82 32.67
C ALA A 250 -3.01 -16.33 32.53
N GLY A 251 -4.09 -17.10 32.56
CA GLY A 251 -4.10 -18.55 32.33
C GLY A 251 -4.14 -18.97 30.85
N ALA A 252 -4.45 -18.03 29.96
CA ALA A 252 -4.62 -18.27 28.53
C ALA A 252 -3.31 -18.25 27.74
N GLY A 253 -3.29 -19.08 26.70
CA GLY A 253 -2.24 -19.10 25.69
C GLY A 253 -1.26 -20.25 25.79
N CYS A 254 -0.39 -20.31 24.79
CA CYS A 254 0.59 -21.36 24.57
C CYS A 254 1.70 -20.84 23.66
N ASN A 255 2.80 -21.56 23.56
CA ASN A 255 3.98 -21.16 22.81
C ASN A 255 4.26 -22.14 21.66
N LEU A 256 4.07 -21.66 20.43
CA LEU A 256 4.29 -22.43 19.20
C LEU A 256 5.67 -23.07 19.12
N LEU A 257 6.71 -22.49 19.73
CA LEU A 257 8.06 -23.04 19.67
C LEU A 257 8.28 -24.15 20.70
N THR A 258 7.82 -23.99 21.94
CA THR A 258 8.13 -24.90 23.06
C THR A 258 7.05 -25.94 23.33
N GLU A 259 5.84 -25.70 22.84
CA GLU A 259 4.65 -26.53 23.09
C GLU A 259 4.03 -27.01 21.76
N THR A 260 4.82 -27.13 20.68
CA THR A 260 4.36 -27.54 19.35
C THR A 260 3.56 -28.84 19.37
N PRO A 261 4.03 -29.94 20.01
CA PRO A 261 3.26 -31.18 20.05
C PRO A 261 1.96 -31.06 20.86
N GLU A 262 1.98 -30.34 21.98
CA GLU A 262 0.81 -30.12 22.85
C GLU A 262 -0.28 -29.31 22.14
N ILE A 263 0.11 -28.27 21.39
CA ILE A 263 -0.82 -27.48 20.56
C ILE A 263 -1.46 -28.39 19.50
N ARG A 264 -0.68 -29.23 18.83
CA ARG A 264 -1.21 -30.21 17.87
C ARG A 264 -2.20 -31.17 18.54
N ASN A 265 -1.86 -31.72 19.71
CA ASN A 265 -2.74 -32.65 20.44
C ASN A 265 -4.08 -31.98 20.77
N TRP A 266 -4.04 -30.75 21.26
CA TRP A 266 -5.23 -29.96 21.58
C TRP A 266 -6.08 -29.67 20.34
N LEU A 267 -5.47 -29.19 19.25
CA LEU A 267 -6.19 -28.85 18.01
C LEU A 267 -6.84 -30.07 17.32
N LEU A 268 -6.29 -31.27 17.51
CA LEU A 268 -6.93 -32.50 17.03
C LEU A 268 -8.24 -32.82 17.78
N SER A 269 -8.40 -32.34 19.01
CA SER A 269 -9.56 -32.62 19.87
C SER A 269 -10.62 -31.51 19.89
N VAL A 270 -10.23 -30.25 19.66
CA VAL A 270 -11.11 -29.08 19.76
C VAL A 270 -12.07 -28.98 18.55
N GLU A 271 -13.31 -28.57 18.79
CA GLU A 271 -14.37 -28.48 17.76
C GLU A 271 -14.41 -29.76 16.87
N SER A 272 -14.41 -30.92 17.53
CA SER A 272 -14.39 -32.22 16.86
C SER A 272 -15.66 -32.40 16.03
N GLY A 273 -15.49 -32.83 14.77
CA GLY A 273 -16.59 -33.03 13.82
C GLY A 273 -16.98 -31.83 12.96
N GLN A 274 -16.39 -30.65 13.18
CA GLN A 274 -16.56 -29.50 12.27
C GLN A 274 -15.40 -29.41 11.27
N ASP A 275 -15.67 -28.96 10.05
CA ASP A 275 -14.61 -28.61 9.11
C ASP A 275 -13.89 -27.35 9.63
N MET A 276 -12.56 -27.33 9.47
CA MET A 276 -11.75 -26.22 9.95
C MET A 276 -10.72 -25.78 8.92
N THR A 277 -10.42 -24.48 8.94
CA THR A 277 -9.31 -23.89 8.19
C THR A 277 -8.24 -23.37 9.13
N VAL A 278 -7.01 -23.84 8.98
CA VAL A 278 -5.88 -23.48 9.83
C VAL A 278 -5.05 -22.38 9.15
N GLY A 279 -5.07 -21.20 9.73
CA GLY A 279 -4.30 -20.04 9.28
C GLY A 279 -3.00 -19.85 10.06
N ALA A 280 -1.88 -19.76 9.34
CA ALA A 280 -0.56 -19.49 9.91
C ALA A 280 -0.16 -18.02 9.72
N TYR A 281 -0.27 -17.25 10.80
CA TYR A 281 -0.06 -15.79 10.80
C TYR A 281 1.07 -15.33 11.71
N ALA A 282 1.63 -16.22 12.53
CA ALA A 282 2.73 -15.92 13.42
C ALA A 282 4.00 -15.59 12.63
N TYR A 283 4.68 -14.52 13.04
CA TYR A 283 5.89 -14.00 12.41
C TYR A 283 6.88 -13.56 13.48
N LEU A 284 8.16 -13.88 13.26
CA LEU A 284 9.29 -13.44 14.08
C LEU A 284 10.43 -13.06 13.14
N ASP A 285 11.39 -12.25 13.59
CA ASP A 285 12.50 -11.81 12.74
C ASP A 285 13.65 -12.84 12.69
N GLY A 286 14.32 -12.93 11.53
CA GLY A 286 15.55 -13.69 11.37
C GLY A 286 15.38 -15.21 11.53
N PRO A 287 16.31 -15.90 12.22
CA PRO A 287 16.24 -17.36 12.45
C PRO A 287 14.94 -17.83 13.10
N LEU A 288 14.36 -17.02 13.99
CA LEU A 288 13.12 -17.35 14.68
C LEU A 288 11.94 -17.53 13.71
N PHE A 289 11.98 -16.87 12.53
CA PHE A 289 10.91 -17.03 11.55
C PHE A 289 10.86 -18.45 10.98
N VAL A 290 12.03 -19.03 10.70
CA VAL A 290 12.13 -20.41 10.20
C VAL A 290 11.63 -21.37 11.27
N ARG A 291 12.09 -21.19 12.51
CA ARG A 291 11.68 -22.03 13.66
C ARG A 291 10.17 -22.04 13.86
N ILE A 292 9.53 -20.87 13.92
CA ILE A 292 8.08 -20.79 14.11
C ILE A 292 7.32 -21.31 12.88
N SER A 293 7.85 -21.12 11.68
CA SER A 293 7.24 -21.63 10.45
C SER A 293 7.29 -23.16 10.36
N VAL A 294 8.40 -23.78 10.79
CA VAL A 294 8.52 -25.25 10.92
C VAL A 294 7.57 -25.78 12.00
N ALA A 295 7.47 -25.10 13.14
CA ALA A 295 6.52 -25.49 14.19
C ALA A 295 5.06 -25.48 13.70
N MET A 296 4.66 -24.40 13.01
CA MET A 296 3.32 -24.30 12.43
C MET A 296 3.11 -25.34 11.32
N ASP A 297 4.11 -25.59 10.47
CA ASP A 297 4.02 -26.61 9.41
C ASP A 297 3.78 -28.02 9.98
N ALA A 298 4.47 -28.38 11.06
CA ALA A 298 4.31 -29.67 11.73
C ALA A 298 2.88 -29.84 12.27
N ILE A 299 2.33 -28.80 12.93
CA ILE A 299 0.94 -28.79 13.40
C ILE A 299 -0.04 -28.92 12.23
N ILE A 300 0.15 -28.10 11.18
CA ILE A 300 -0.73 -28.09 10.00
C ILE A 300 -0.70 -29.42 9.28
N SER A 301 0.47 -30.05 9.12
CA SER A 301 0.61 -31.35 8.46
C SER A 301 -0.29 -32.39 9.11
N ASP A 302 -0.25 -32.47 10.44
CA ASP A 302 -1.07 -33.40 11.21
C ASP A 302 -2.56 -33.10 11.14
N LEU A 303 -2.95 -31.83 11.14
CA LEU A 303 -4.36 -31.42 11.01
C LEU A 303 -4.90 -31.70 9.59
N VAL A 304 -4.10 -31.49 8.55
CA VAL A 304 -4.46 -31.87 7.18
C VAL A 304 -4.63 -33.38 7.08
N ASP A 305 -3.71 -34.15 7.65
CA ASP A 305 -3.73 -35.62 7.52
C ASP A 305 -4.83 -36.28 8.36
N LYS A 306 -5.03 -35.83 9.60
CA LYS A 306 -5.95 -36.45 10.55
C LYS A 306 -7.35 -35.84 10.54
N ARG A 307 -7.50 -34.60 10.07
CA ARG A 307 -8.77 -33.86 10.08
C ARG A 307 -9.21 -33.30 8.74
N LYS A 308 -8.43 -33.49 7.66
CA LYS A 308 -8.71 -32.87 6.35
C LYS A 308 -8.89 -31.35 6.44
N ALA A 309 -8.18 -30.73 7.37
CA ALA A 309 -8.26 -29.29 7.59
C ALA A 309 -7.81 -28.52 6.34
N GLY A 310 -8.53 -27.46 6.00
CA GLY A 310 -8.06 -26.47 5.04
C GLY A 310 -6.88 -25.68 5.62
N VAL A 311 -6.09 -25.03 4.76
CA VAL A 311 -4.96 -24.19 5.18
C VAL A 311 -5.09 -22.77 4.65
N ALA A 312 -4.63 -21.80 5.43
CA ALA A 312 -4.55 -20.41 5.04
C ALA A 312 -3.16 -19.81 5.33
N TYR A 313 -2.56 -19.15 4.34
CA TYR A 313 -1.32 -18.39 4.49
C TYR A 313 -1.45 -16.98 3.90
N LEU A 314 -0.67 -16.06 4.47
CA LEU A 314 -0.39 -14.76 3.86
C LEU A 314 0.97 -14.83 3.16
N CYS A 315 0.93 -15.06 1.85
CA CYS A 315 2.13 -15.16 1.05
C CYS A 315 2.75 -13.78 0.84
N THR A 316 4.08 -13.72 0.84
CA THR A 316 4.81 -12.46 0.62
C THR A 316 4.76 -12.05 -0.85
N PRO A 317 4.79 -10.75 -1.21
CA PRO A 317 4.97 -10.34 -2.60
C PRO A 317 6.45 -10.36 -3.01
N THR A 318 7.35 -10.74 -2.09
CA THR A 318 8.81 -10.70 -2.25
C THR A 318 9.44 -12.09 -2.45
N ASP A 319 8.78 -12.95 -3.22
CA ASP A 319 9.28 -14.28 -3.65
C ASP A 319 9.50 -14.31 -5.17
N ALA A 320 9.90 -15.47 -5.70
CA ALA A 320 9.75 -15.82 -7.10
C ALA A 320 8.34 -16.37 -7.34
N HIS A 321 7.54 -15.67 -8.15
CA HIS A 321 6.14 -16.00 -8.38
C HIS A 321 5.88 -16.38 -9.82
N VAL A 322 5.01 -17.37 -10.02
CA VAL A 322 4.30 -17.55 -11.29
C VAL A 322 3.29 -16.42 -11.43
N VAL A 323 3.31 -15.73 -12.56
CA VAL A 323 2.48 -14.55 -12.81
C VAL A 323 1.71 -14.73 -14.13
N PRO A 324 0.56 -14.07 -14.31
CA PRO A 324 -0.18 -14.21 -15.55
C PRO A 324 0.54 -13.43 -16.67
N ALA A 325 0.43 -13.90 -17.92
CA ALA A 325 1.09 -13.25 -19.07
C ALA A 325 0.82 -11.73 -19.18
N PRO A 326 -0.41 -11.22 -18.91
CA PRO A 326 -0.67 -9.79 -18.87
C PRO A 326 0.14 -9.00 -17.84
N ALA A 327 0.63 -9.63 -16.76
CA ALA A 327 1.49 -8.98 -15.77
C ALA A 327 2.85 -8.63 -16.37
N MET A 328 3.48 -9.56 -17.09
CA MET A 328 4.77 -9.36 -17.77
C MET A 328 4.67 -8.42 -18.98
N ALA A 329 3.56 -8.47 -19.71
CA ALA A 329 3.29 -7.51 -20.77
C ALA A 329 3.17 -6.08 -20.19
N HIS A 330 2.44 -5.93 -19.08
CA HIS A 330 2.28 -4.63 -18.42
C HIS A 330 3.59 -4.12 -17.80
N SER A 331 4.41 -4.97 -17.19
CA SER A 331 5.73 -4.54 -16.67
C SER A 331 6.63 -3.98 -17.76
N SER A 332 6.64 -4.62 -18.94
CA SER A 332 7.39 -4.15 -20.11
C SER A 332 6.87 -2.79 -20.60
N GLU A 333 5.56 -2.60 -20.60
CA GLU A 333 4.96 -1.32 -20.99
C GLU A 333 5.26 -0.19 -19.99
N ILE A 334 5.19 -0.48 -18.70
CA ILE A 334 5.55 0.45 -17.64
C ILE A 334 7.01 0.86 -17.73
N LEU A 335 7.91 -0.08 -18.02
CA LEU A 335 9.32 0.23 -18.23
C LEU A 335 9.53 1.18 -19.41
N ARG A 336 8.84 0.95 -20.53
CA ARG A 336 8.89 1.82 -21.72
C ARG A 336 8.35 3.23 -21.43
N ARG A 337 7.32 3.33 -20.60
CA ARG A 337 6.71 4.61 -20.17
C ARG A 337 7.38 5.22 -18.93
N SER A 338 8.44 4.59 -18.40
CA SER A 338 9.05 5.06 -17.16
C SER A 338 9.66 6.45 -17.36
N PRO A 339 9.56 7.34 -16.36
CA PRO A 339 10.17 8.67 -16.44
C PRO A 339 11.68 8.60 -16.68
N LEU A 340 12.23 9.54 -17.45
CA LEU A 340 13.65 9.60 -17.80
C LEU A 340 14.59 9.50 -16.58
N TRP A 341 14.20 10.07 -15.43
CA TRP A 341 15.03 10.00 -14.21
C TRP A 341 15.22 8.57 -13.71
N GLN A 342 14.27 7.65 -13.92
CA GLN A 342 14.41 6.24 -13.54
C GLN A 342 15.43 5.53 -14.44
N ALA A 343 15.39 5.82 -15.75
CA ALA A 343 16.38 5.30 -16.70
C ALA A 343 17.79 5.83 -16.39
N LEU A 344 17.92 7.13 -16.09
CA LEU A 344 19.18 7.73 -15.64
C LEU A 344 19.69 7.06 -14.35
N LEU A 345 18.80 6.85 -13.37
CA LEU A 345 19.16 6.19 -12.12
C LEU A 345 19.63 4.75 -12.36
N ALA A 346 18.94 4.01 -13.23
CA ALA A 346 19.32 2.65 -13.61
C ALA A 346 20.68 2.58 -14.33
N MET A 347 21.05 3.62 -15.09
CA MET A 347 22.38 3.73 -15.69
C MET A 347 23.48 3.99 -14.64
N CYS A 348 23.18 4.82 -13.63
CA CYS A 348 24.14 5.19 -12.59
C CYS A 348 24.33 4.12 -11.51
N LEU A 349 23.25 3.44 -11.10
CA LEU A 349 23.32 2.41 -10.05
C LEU A 349 23.90 1.11 -10.59
N LYS A 350 24.97 0.60 -9.95
CA LYS A 350 25.70 -0.61 -10.34
C LYS A 350 25.76 -1.64 -9.22
N GLY A 351 26.22 -2.85 -9.56
CA GLY A 351 26.44 -3.92 -8.59
C GLY A 351 25.15 -4.36 -7.88
N PRO A 352 25.16 -4.54 -6.55
CA PRO A 352 23.98 -4.93 -5.77
C PRO A 352 22.82 -3.92 -5.83
N GLN A 353 23.12 -2.65 -6.10
CA GLN A 353 22.13 -1.56 -6.14
C GLN A 353 21.55 -1.36 -7.55
N ALA A 354 22.02 -2.12 -8.55
CA ALA A 354 21.60 -1.95 -9.93
C ALA A 354 20.10 -2.19 -10.10
N MET A 355 19.41 -1.21 -10.68
CA MET A 355 18.02 -1.37 -11.08
C MET A 355 17.94 -2.21 -12.35
N ARG A 356 17.29 -3.36 -12.25
CA ARG A 356 17.16 -4.31 -13.35
C ARG A 356 15.73 -4.30 -13.89
N PRO A 357 15.53 -4.31 -15.22
CA PRO A 357 14.23 -4.52 -15.82
C PRO A 357 13.50 -5.74 -15.24
N ASN A 358 12.20 -5.60 -14.96
CA ASN A 358 11.34 -6.72 -14.62
C ASN A 358 10.89 -7.43 -15.90
N LYS A 359 11.86 -8.11 -16.53
CA LYS A 359 11.66 -8.86 -17.77
C LYS A 359 12.33 -10.21 -17.62
N ARG A 360 11.61 -11.26 -17.99
CA ARG A 360 12.09 -12.63 -18.03
C ARG A 360 11.47 -13.33 -19.23
N LYS A 361 12.17 -14.30 -19.80
CA LYS A 361 11.63 -15.16 -20.85
C LYS A 361 10.57 -16.09 -20.23
N PRO A 362 9.53 -16.49 -20.98
CA PRO A 362 8.63 -17.54 -20.52
C PRO A 362 9.41 -18.84 -20.31
N VAL A 363 8.93 -19.64 -19.35
CA VAL A 363 9.35 -21.02 -19.15
C VAL A 363 8.37 -21.89 -19.94
N THR A 364 8.90 -22.65 -20.89
CA THR A 364 8.12 -23.66 -21.61
C THR A 364 8.19 -24.97 -20.81
N ALA A 365 7.04 -25.49 -20.42
CA ALA A 365 6.90 -26.77 -19.75
C ALA A 365 6.99 -27.93 -20.75
N GLU A 366 7.14 -29.16 -20.25
CA GLU A 366 7.30 -30.35 -21.11
C GLU A 366 6.07 -30.62 -21.99
N ASN A 367 4.89 -30.25 -21.52
CA ASN A 367 3.63 -30.35 -22.26
C ASN A 367 3.41 -29.20 -23.27
N GLY A 368 4.35 -28.25 -23.39
CA GLY A 368 4.28 -27.09 -24.28
C GLY A 368 3.60 -25.86 -23.67
N ASP A 369 3.10 -25.92 -22.44
CA ASP A 369 2.54 -24.74 -21.76
C ASP A 369 3.61 -23.68 -21.51
N GLU A 370 3.21 -22.41 -21.66
CA GLU A 370 4.04 -21.28 -21.27
C GLU A 370 3.64 -20.73 -19.89
N PHE A 371 4.64 -20.58 -19.04
CA PHE A 371 4.55 -19.94 -17.73
C PHE A 371 5.46 -18.73 -17.65
N TYR A 372 5.05 -17.72 -16.87
CA TYR A 372 5.82 -16.50 -16.68
C TYR A 372 6.22 -16.39 -15.21
N VAL A 373 7.50 -16.09 -14.95
CA VAL A 373 8.04 -15.96 -13.60
C VAL A 373 8.51 -14.54 -13.32
N CYS A 374 7.98 -13.94 -12.25
CA CYS A 374 8.42 -12.67 -11.72
C CYS A 374 9.41 -12.89 -10.57
N ASP A 375 10.63 -12.39 -10.73
CA ASP A 375 11.64 -12.32 -9.66
C ASP A 375 11.42 -11.05 -8.83
N ALA A 376 10.63 -11.19 -7.75
CA ALA A 376 10.34 -10.12 -6.81
C ALA A 376 11.13 -10.24 -5.49
N ILE A 377 12.10 -11.16 -5.42
CA ILE A 377 12.87 -11.43 -4.21
C ILE A 377 13.65 -10.19 -3.78
N VAL A 378 13.57 -9.84 -2.49
CA VAL A 378 14.34 -8.74 -1.88
C VAL A 378 15.55 -9.34 -1.14
N PRO A 379 16.78 -9.25 -1.69
CA PRO A 379 17.94 -9.92 -1.11
C PRO A 379 18.21 -9.55 0.36
N ASP A 380 17.91 -8.30 0.73
CA ASP A 380 18.13 -7.74 2.07
C ASP A 380 17.30 -8.43 3.17
N GLN A 381 16.16 -9.04 2.83
CA GLN A 381 15.37 -9.85 3.79
C GLN A 381 16.12 -11.12 4.21
N GLY A 382 17.02 -11.61 3.36
CA GLY A 382 17.95 -12.69 3.64
C GLY A 382 17.38 -14.10 3.49
N PRO A 383 18.26 -15.11 3.55
CA PRO A 383 17.94 -16.51 3.24
C PRO A 383 16.91 -17.11 4.21
N ASN A 384 16.94 -16.75 5.50
CA ASN A 384 16.00 -17.29 6.49
C ASN A 384 14.56 -16.83 6.22
N TYR A 385 14.38 -15.59 5.77
CA TYR A 385 13.06 -15.08 5.40
C TYR A 385 12.50 -15.83 4.18
N ILE A 386 13.29 -15.98 3.11
CA ILE A 386 12.81 -16.68 1.91
C ILE A 386 12.53 -18.16 2.20
N LEU A 387 13.34 -18.84 3.01
CA LEU A 387 13.07 -20.23 3.40
C LEU A 387 11.76 -20.35 4.17
N ALA A 388 11.55 -19.47 5.15
CA ALA A 388 10.32 -19.43 5.94
C ALA A 388 9.08 -19.19 5.07
N LYS A 389 9.19 -18.44 3.97
CA LYS A 389 8.10 -18.22 3.01
C LYS A 389 7.94 -19.37 1.99
N ARG A 390 9.03 -19.96 1.52
CA ARG A 390 9.01 -21.09 0.59
C ARG A 390 8.40 -22.34 1.21
N LEU A 391 8.65 -22.62 2.48
CA LEU A 391 7.99 -23.75 3.15
C LEU A 391 6.46 -23.57 3.24
N GLN A 392 5.97 -22.33 3.36
CA GLN A 392 4.52 -22.04 3.31
C GLN A 392 3.94 -22.38 1.93
N HIS A 393 4.66 -22.02 0.86
CA HIS A 393 4.24 -22.38 -0.51
C HIS A 393 4.25 -23.90 -0.71
N TRP A 394 5.29 -24.59 -0.23
CA TRP A 394 5.34 -26.04 -0.29
C TRP A 394 4.16 -26.68 0.43
N ARG A 395 3.85 -26.25 1.64
CA ARG A 395 2.72 -26.78 2.41
C ARG A 395 1.38 -26.58 1.70
N VAL A 396 1.14 -25.40 1.14
CA VAL A 396 -0.09 -25.10 0.38
C VAL A 396 -0.27 -26.10 -0.77
N MET A 397 0.77 -26.32 -1.58
CA MET A 397 0.68 -27.25 -2.72
C MET A 397 0.43 -28.69 -2.24
N ILE A 398 1.09 -29.13 -1.17
CA ILE A 398 0.87 -30.46 -0.59
C ILE A 398 -0.54 -30.60 -0.02
N THR A 399 -1.02 -29.63 0.75
CA THR A 399 -2.38 -29.64 1.32
C THR A 399 -3.43 -29.74 0.22
N ARG A 400 -3.27 -28.96 -0.85
CA ARG A 400 -4.17 -29.01 -2.00
C ARG A 400 -4.15 -30.37 -2.70
N SER A 401 -2.96 -30.94 -2.91
CA SER A 401 -2.82 -32.29 -3.51
C SER A 401 -3.46 -33.40 -2.67
N LYS A 402 -3.68 -33.17 -1.36
CA LYS A 402 -4.38 -34.07 -0.43
C LYS A 402 -5.90 -33.88 -0.42
N GLY A 403 -6.44 -33.08 -1.35
CA GLY A 403 -7.88 -32.83 -1.48
C GLY A 403 -8.44 -31.84 -0.45
N CYS A 404 -7.59 -31.01 0.16
CA CYS A 404 -8.02 -29.99 1.12
C CYS A 404 -7.96 -28.58 0.51
N VAL A 405 -8.80 -27.67 0.97
CA VAL A 405 -8.76 -26.25 0.55
C VAL A 405 -7.44 -25.61 0.99
N ALA A 406 -6.81 -24.84 0.11
CA ALA A 406 -5.52 -24.18 0.39
C ALA A 406 -5.54 -22.71 -0.07
N SER A 407 -5.93 -21.81 0.84
CA SER A 407 -5.96 -20.36 0.61
C SER A 407 -4.56 -19.76 0.77
N SER A 408 -3.98 -19.21 -0.29
CA SER A 408 -2.61 -18.69 -0.28
C SER A 408 -2.46 -17.36 -1.01
N ASN A 409 -3.26 -16.38 -0.61
CA ASN A 409 -3.29 -15.06 -1.24
C ASN A 409 -1.98 -14.30 -1.00
N ILE A 410 -1.49 -13.63 -2.05
CA ILE A 410 -0.33 -12.74 -1.97
C ILE A 410 -0.73 -11.43 -1.31
N ALA A 411 -0.14 -11.14 -0.16
CA ALA A 411 -0.30 -9.87 0.52
C ALA A 411 0.62 -8.79 -0.10
N PRO A 412 0.23 -7.51 -0.11
CA PRO A 412 1.05 -6.44 -0.66
C PRO A 412 2.11 -5.99 0.34
N SER A 413 3.02 -5.12 -0.13
CA SER A 413 3.86 -4.34 0.77
C SER A 413 2.98 -3.49 1.68
N THR A 414 3.09 -3.74 2.98
CA THR A 414 2.19 -3.18 4.00
C THR A 414 2.98 -2.38 5.02
N ALA A 415 2.58 -1.12 5.23
CA ALA A 415 3.20 -0.21 6.18
C ALA A 415 2.77 -0.52 7.63
N THR A 416 3.15 -1.68 8.14
CA THR A 416 2.95 -2.06 9.54
C THR A 416 3.86 -1.26 10.46
N ALA A 417 3.49 -1.15 11.74
CA ALA A 417 4.30 -0.48 12.75
C ALA A 417 5.73 -1.05 12.83
N SER A 418 5.89 -2.38 12.70
CA SER A 418 7.19 -3.04 12.73
C SER A 418 8.07 -2.66 11.54
N VAL A 419 7.52 -2.57 10.33
CA VAL A 419 8.29 -2.21 9.13
C VAL A 419 8.67 -0.74 9.11
N VAL A 420 7.73 0.16 9.46
CA VAL A 420 7.99 1.62 9.43
C VAL A 420 8.85 2.10 10.60
N SER A 421 9.06 1.27 11.63
CA SER A 421 10.01 1.57 12.71
C SER A 421 11.45 1.69 12.20
N ASN A 422 11.79 1.00 11.11
CA ASN A 422 13.07 1.14 10.43
C ASN A 422 13.02 2.35 9.46
N LYS A 423 13.86 3.35 9.72
CA LYS A 423 13.89 4.61 8.95
C LYS A 423 14.16 4.41 7.46
N SER A 424 15.00 3.44 7.09
CA SER A 424 15.33 3.16 5.69
C SER A 424 14.12 2.59 4.95
N PHE A 425 13.45 1.59 5.53
CA PHE A 425 12.22 1.02 4.97
C PHE A 425 11.10 2.06 4.92
N ALA A 426 10.93 2.88 5.95
CA ALA A 426 9.95 3.96 5.95
C ALA A 426 10.17 4.97 4.81
N LEU A 427 11.44 5.35 4.55
CA LEU A 427 11.78 6.22 3.42
C LEU A 427 11.56 5.52 2.07
N ALA A 428 11.96 4.25 1.95
CA ALA A 428 11.72 3.47 0.74
C ALA A 428 10.22 3.40 0.43
N TYR A 429 9.38 3.10 1.42
CA TYR A 429 7.92 3.01 1.26
C TYR A 429 7.29 4.35 0.84
N GLN A 430 7.84 5.48 1.27
CA GLN A 430 7.41 6.80 0.82
C GLN A 430 7.74 7.06 -0.66
N GLY A 431 8.85 6.52 -1.17
CA GLY A 431 9.29 6.69 -2.54
C GLY A 431 8.79 5.64 -3.53
N MET A 432 8.43 4.44 -3.06
CA MET A 432 7.93 3.34 -3.89
C MET A 432 6.77 3.73 -4.83
N PRO A 433 5.79 4.58 -4.43
CA PRO A 433 4.71 5.00 -5.33
C PRO A 433 5.14 5.76 -6.61
N GLN A 434 6.41 6.15 -6.69
CA GLN A 434 7.03 6.75 -7.89
C GLN A 434 7.37 5.69 -8.94
N PHE A 435 7.52 4.43 -8.53
CA PHE A 435 7.65 3.25 -9.39
C PHE A 435 6.27 2.66 -9.65
N LYS A 436 5.57 3.17 -10.67
CA LYS A 436 4.24 2.67 -11.01
C LYS A 436 4.31 1.17 -11.38
N PRO A 437 3.27 0.37 -11.09
CA PRO A 437 2.02 0.74 -10.42
C PRO A 437 2.02 0.53 -8.90
N ILE A 438 3.17 0.57 -8.24
CA ILE A 438 3.29 0.17 -6.83
C ILE A 438 2.41 1.03 -5.91
N GLU A 439 1.66 0.37 -5.03
CA GLU A 439 0.95 0.96 -3.90
C GLU A 439 1.36 0.25 -2.61
N VAL A 440 1.80 1.02 -1.62
CA VAL A 440 2.05 0.53 -0.26
C VAL A 440 0.77 0.71 0.54
N PHE A 441 0.27 -0.39 1.11
CA PHE A 441 -1.02 -0.43 1.80
C PHE A 441 -0.87 -0.22 3.30
N GLN A 442 -1.95 0.24 3.95
CA GLN A 442 -2.06 0.28 5.40
C GLN A 442 -2.40 -1.12 5.92
N GLU A 443 -1.99 -1.40 7.16
CA GLU A 443 -2.21 -2.69 7.82
C GLU A 443 -3.69 -3.10 7.81
N GLU A 444 -4.58 -2.18 8.14
CA GLU A 444 -6.01 -2.44 8.21
C GLU A 444 -6.61 -2.73 6.83
N THR A 445 -6.07 -2.11 5.77
CA THR A 445 -6.48 -2.40 4.39
C THR A 445 -6.05 -3.80 3.99
N SER A 446 -4.78 -4.13 4.18
CA SER A 446 -4.24 -5.44 3.80
C SER A 446 -4.90 -6.56 4.58
N SER A 447 -5.07 -6.43 5.90
CA SER A 447 -5.74 -7.44 6.75
C SER A 447 -7.18 -7.68 6.31
N ALA A 448 -7.96 -6.61 6.03
CA ALA A 448 -9.33 -6.73 5.57
C ALA A 448 -9.42 -7.43 4.19
N VAL A 449 -8.57 -7.05 3.24
CA VAL A 449 -8.55 -7.68 1.90
C VAL A 449 -8.15 -9.15 1.99
N MET A 450 -7.10 -9.48 2.75
CA MET A 450 -6.65 -10.86 2.93
C MET A 450 -7.72 -11.72 3.62
N GLY A 451 -8.44 -11.16 4.60
CA GLY A 451 -9.56 -11.85 5.24
C GLY A 451 -10.74 -12.08 4.30
N LEU A 452 -11.08 -11.12 3.45
CA LEU A 452 -12.13 -11.29 2.43
C LEU A 452 -11.73 -12.33 1.38
N LEU A 453 -10.47 -12.36 0.94
CA LEU A 453 -10.00 -13.38 0.01
C LEU A 453 -9.97 -14.77 0.64
N LEU A 454 -9.61 -14.89 1.92
CA LEU A 454 -9.74 -16.14 2.67
C LEU A 454 -11.18 -16.65 2.67
N VAL A 455 -12.15 -15.79 2.98
CA VAL A 455 -13.58 -16.17 2.97
C VAL A 455 -14.02 -16.57 1.56
N HIS A 456 -13.60 -15.84 0.54
CA HIS A 456 -13.85 -16.21 -0.85
C HIS A 456 -13.32 -17.62 -1.15
N ASP A 457 -12.08 -17.93 -0.77
CA ASP A 457 -11.44 -19.20 -1.08
C ASP A 457 -12.06 -20.39 -0.35
N VAL A 458 -12.54 -20.18 0.87
CA VAL A 458 -13.25 -21.21 1.64
C VAL A 458 -14.66 -21.46 1.09
N ARG A 459 -15.32 -20.43 0.55
CA ARG A 459 -16.72 -20.52 0.08
C ARG A 459 -16.86 -20.84 -1.41
N ASN A 460 -15.90 -20.43 -2.23
CA ASN A 460 -16.01 -20.54 -3.68
C ASN A 460 -15.42 -21.85 -4.19
N VAL A 461 -16.30 -22.74 -4.65
CA VAL A 461 -15.91 -24.03 -5.24
C VAL A 461 -15.07 -23.91 -6.51
N ASN A 462 -15.10 -22.75 -7.17
CA ASN A 462 -14.32 -22.46 -8.38
C ASN A 462 -13.04 -21.67 -8.08
N SER A 463 -12.71 -21.38 -6.81
CA SER A 463 -11.44 -20.74 -6.46
C SER A 463 -10.27 -21.68 -6.77
N ALA A 464 -9.10 -21.13 -7.15
CA ALA A 464 -7.86 -21.91 -7.27
C ALA A 464 -7.46 -22.61 -5.96
N ALA A 465 -7.89 -22.06 -4.81
CA ALA A 465 -7.70 -22.66 -3.49
C ALA A 465 -8.50 -23.97 -3.32
N ASN A 466 -9.60 -24.15 -4.04
CA ASN A 466 -10.36 -25.40 -4.02
C ASN A 466 -9.59 -26.49 -4.77
N PRO A 467 -9.38 -27.68 -4.18
CA PRO A 467 -8.60 -28.76 -4.78
C PRO A 467 -9.18 -29.31 -6.09
N ASN A 468 -10.49 -29.15 -6.32
CA ASN A 468 -11.18 -29.65 -7.51
C ASN A 468 -11.05 -28.72 -8.73
N THR A 469 -10.60 -27.47 -8.55
CA THR A 469 -10.33 -26.56 -9.66
C THR A 469 -9.08 -27.03 -10.40
N GLU A 470 -9.13 -27.28 -11.70
CA GLU A 470 -7.91 -27.69 -12.41
C GLU A 470 -6.90 -26.53 -12.54
N LEU A 471 -5.63 -26.83 -12.28
CA LEU A 471 -4.51 -25.91 -12.47
C LEU A 471 -3.51 -26.57 -13.41
N ARG A 472 -2.87 -25.81 -14.30
CA ARG A 472 -1.85 -26.35 -15.21
C ARG A 472 -0.60 -26.76 -14.44
N ASN A 473 -0.30 -26.06 -13.34
CA ASN A 473 0.75 -26.40 -12.40
C ASN A 473 0.33 -25.99 -10.97
N PRO A 474 0.68 -26.76 -9.91
CA PRO A 474 0.36 -26.41 -8.52
C PRO A 474 0.78 -25.00 -8.10
N LEU A 475 1.83 -24.43 -8.70
CA LEU A 475 2.29 -23.07 -8.42
C LEU A 475 1.30 -21.97 -8.84
N GLU A 476 0.31 -22.26 -9.70
CA GLU A 476 -0.70 -21.28 -10.11
C GLU A 476 -1.67 -20.92 -8.98
N VAL A 477 -1.72 -21.71 -7.89
CA VAL A 477 -2.49 -21.37 -6.68
C VAL A 477 -2.06 -20.03 -6.07
N PHE A 478 -0.81 -19.59 -6.31
CA PHE A 478 -0.28 -18.31 -5.86
C PHE A 478 -0.49 -17.18 -6.86
N THR A 479 -0.87 -17.51 -8.10
CA THR A 479 -1.09 -16.55 -9.18
C THR A 479 -2.50 -15.96 -9.10
N ASP A 480 -3.48 -16.81 -8.81
CA ASP A 480 -4.87 -16.40 -8.72
C ASP A 480 -5.14 -15.52 -7.49
N SER A 481 -6.12 -14.62 -7.60
CA SER A 481 -6.56 -13.73 -6.52
C SER A 481 -5.46 -12.86 -5.88
N SER A 482 -4.33 -12.66 -6.55
CA SER A 482 -3.15 -11.98 -6.01
C SER A 482 -3.33 -10.47 -5.80
N PHE A 483 -3.17 -10.04 -4.54
CA PHE A 483 -3.21 -8.63 -4.10
C PHE A 483 -1.78 -8.07 -3.93
N HIS A 484 -0.89 -8.31 -4.91
CA HIS A 484 0.55 -8.05 -4.85
C HIS A 484 0.99 -6.55 -4.80
N GLY A 485 0.05 -5.60 -4.77
CA GLY A 485 0.34 -4.16 -4.65
C GLY A 485 1.20 -3.56 -5.77
N GLY A 486 1.10 -4.11 -6.98
CA GLY A 486 1.84 -3.66 -8.16
C GLY A 486 3.24 -4.26 -8.32
N ALA A 487 3.71 -5.08 -7.37
CA ALA A 487 5.06 -5.67 -7.41
C ALA A 487 5.38 -6.42 -8.71
N TRP A 488 4.43 -7.21 -9.22
CA TRP A 488 4.61 -8.01 -10.44
C TRP A 488 4.58 -7.20 -11.73
N ARG A 489 3.92 -6.04 -11.71
CA ARG A 489 3.66 -5.19 -12.88
C ARG A 489 4.55 -3.96 -12.95
N CYS A 490 5.45 -3.78 -11.98
CA CYS A 490 6.47 -2.74 -11.99
C CYS A 490 7.48 -2.98 -13.12
N GLY A 491 7.95 -1.91 -13.78
CA GLY A 491 8.92 -2.02 -14.88
C GLY A 491 10.33 -2.45 -14.47
N TYR A 492 10.67 -2.28 -13.18
CA TYR A 492 11.92 -2.75 -12.58
C TYR A 492 11.64 -3.84 -11.55
N LYS A 493 12.56 -4.78 -11.38
CA LYS A 493 12.44 -5.86 -10.39
C LYS A 493 12.18 -5.28 -9.00
N PHE A 494 11.20 -5.84 -8.30
CA PHE A 494 10.79 -5.35 -6.99
C PHE A 494 11.95 -5.31 -5.98
N GLY A 495 12.82 -6.33 -6.00
CA GLY A 495 14.02 -6.38 -5.17
C GLY A 495 15.06 -5.29 -5.39
N CYS A 496 14.99 -4.52 -6.48
CA CYS A 496 16.04 -3.60 -6.90
C CYS A 496 15.62 -2.12 -6.86
N ILE A 497 14.36 -1.80 -6.54
CA ILE A 497 13.88 -0.41 -6.52
C ILE A 497 14.10 0.29 -5.17
N GLY A 498 14.60 -0.41 -4.15
CA GLY A 498 14.72 0.12 -2.78
C GLY A 498 15.54 1.40 -2.70
N VAL A 499 16.77 1.39 -3.23
CA VAL A 499 17.66 2.57 -3.26
C VAL A 499 17.02 3.72 -4.05
N GLY A 500 16.47 3.44 -5.24
CA GLY A 500 15.82 4.46 -6.04
C GLY A 500 14.59 5.07 -5.36
N SER A 501 13.87 4.27 -4.58
CA SER A 501 12.74 4.75 -3.78
C SER A 501 13.21 5.66 -2.65
N VAL A 502 14.28 5.29 -1.93
CA VAL A 502 14.87 6.15 -0.89
C VAL A 502 15.35 7.49 -1.49
N LEU A 503 16.09 7.46 -2.59
CA LEU A 503 16.58 8.67 -3.25
C LEU A 503 15.43 9.57 -3.71
N SER A 504 14.38 8.98 -4.29
CA SER A 504 13.18 9.72 -4.70
C SER A 504 12.45 10.35 -3.49
N ALA A 505 12.36 9.63 -2.38
CA ALA A 505 11.77 10.14 -1.14
C ALA A 505 12.59 11.30 -0.55
N LEU A 506 13.92 11.17 -0.51
CA LEU A 506 14.82 12.23 -0.04
C LEU A 506 14.74 13.47 -0.94
N PHE A 507 14.77 13.30 -2.26
CA PHE A 507 14.61 14.40 -3.21
C PHE A 507 13.27 15.11 -3.01
N THR A 508 12.18 14.35 -2.89
CA THR A 508 10.84 14.90 -2.66
C THR A 508 10.78 15.68 -1.34
N LYS A 509 11.37 15.12 -0.27
CA LYS A 509 11.32 15.68 1.09
C LYS A 509 12.17 16.93 1.26
N TYR A 510 13.38 16.94 0.71
CA TYR A 510 14.39 17.98 0.99
C TYR A 510 14.59 18.97 -0.15
N VAL A 511 14.48 18.52 -1.40
CA VAL A 511 14.72 19.40 -2.56
C VAL A 511 13.41 19.96 -3.06
N LEU A 512 12.49 19.10 -3.51
CA LEU A 512 11.26 19.53 -4.14
C LEU A 512 10.36 20.31 -3.17
N ARG A 513 10.19 19.81 -1.94
CA ARG A 513 9.39 20.49 -0.93
C ARG A 513 9.94 21.87 -0.58
N THR A 514 11.26 22.00 -0.39
CA THR A 514 11.92 23.27 -0.07
C THR A 514 11.79 24.25 -1.22
N TYR A 515 12.02 23.79 -2.45
CA TYR A 515 11.80 24.60 -3.66
C TYR A 515 10.37 25.13 -3.74
N LEU A 516 9.37 24.25 -3.58
CA LEU A 516 7.96 24.66 -3.61
C LEU A 516 7.62 25.59 -2.44
N ALA A 517 8.19 25.39 -1.25
CA ALA A 517 7.97 26.27 -0.12
C ALA A 517 8.54 27.68 -0.37
N LEU A 518 9.77 27.78 -0.91
CA LEU A 518 10.38 29.04 -1.30
C LEU A 518 9.60 29.73 -2.42
N TYR A 519 9.16 28.97 -3.43
CA TYR A 519 8.31 29.49 -4.51
C TYR A 519 7.00 30.09 -3.97
N ASN A 520 6.28 29.35 -3.12
CA ASN A 520 5.04 29.85 -2.52
C ASN A 520 5.31 31.05 -1.59
N GLY A 521 6.41 31.05 -0.83
CA GLY A 521 6.81 32.17 0.02
C GLY A 521 7.13 33.44 -0.78
N ALA A 522 7.87 33.30 -1.88
CA ALA A 522 8.17 34.40 -2.79
C ALA A 522 6.89 34.97 -3.41
N GLN A 523 5.97 34.11 -3.85
CA GLN A 523 4.66 34.54 -4.36
C GLN A 523 3.87 35.30 -3.27
N VAL A 524 3.77 34.80 -2.04
CA VAL A 524 3.08 35.51 -0.95
C VAL A 524 3.70 36.88 -0.69
N ALA A 525 5.03 36.97 -0.62
CA ALA A 525 5.73 38.24 -0.40
C ALA A 525 5.46 39.23 -1.55
N GLY A 526 5.48 38.74 -2.79
CA GLY A 526 5.18 39.52 -3.99
C GLY A 526 3.79 40.12 -4.02
N TRP A 527 2.76 39.28 -3.84
CA TRP A 527 1.38 39.73 -3.83
C TRP A 527 1.05 40.61 -2.61
N SER A 528 1.70 40.37 -1.47
CA SER A 528 1.59 41.25 -0.29
C SER A 528 2.23 42.61 -0.53
N ARG A 529 3.38 42.65 -1.20
CA ARG A 529 4.05 43.90 -1.61
C ARG A 529 3.17 44.70 -2.56
N ALA A 530 2.56 44.05 -3.55
CA ALA A 530 1.60 44.69 -4.46
C ALA A 530 0.36 45.22 -3.72
N LEU A 531 -0.20 44.45 -2.79
CA LEU A 531 -1.33 44.92 -1.97
C LEU A 531 -0.96 46.13 -1.12
N PHE A 532 0.25 46.14 -0.55
CA PHE A 532 0.78 47.26 0.20
C PHE A 532 0.93 48.50 -0.68
N ASP A 533 1.44 48.37 -1.90
CA ASP A 533 1.50 49.48 -2.87
C ASP A 533 0.12 50.07 -3.15
N ILE A 534 -0.87 49.20 -3.39
CA ILE A 534 -2.26 49.61 -3.65
C ILE A 534 -2.82 50.37 -2.43
N ALA A 535 -2.57 49.87 -1.22
CA ALA A 535 -3.05 50.50 0.02
C ALA A 535 -2.37 51.85 0.29
N MET A 536 -1.05 51.95 0.05
CA MET A 536 -0.31 53.19 0.18
C MET A 536 -0.76 54.24 -0.84
N TYR A 537 -0.96 53.81 -2.10
CA TYR A 537 -1.51 54.67 -3.13
C TYR A 537 -2.93 55.16 -2.80
N ALA A 538 -3.77 54.31 -2.23
CA ALA A 538 -5.10 54.71 -1.77
C ALA A 538 -5.07 55.73 -0.63
N SER A 539 -4.04 55.67 0.23
CA SER A 539 -3.89 56.54 1.40
C SER A 539 -3.22 57.88 1.07
N ALA A 540 -2.30 57.88 0.10
CA ALA A 540 -1.58 59.06 -0.35
C ALA A 540 -1.32 58.97 -1.87
N PRO A 541 -2.29 59.40 -2.71
CA PRO A 541 -2.13 59.37 -4.17
C PRO A 541 -0.94 60.22 -4.61
N THR A 542 -0.07 59.65 -5.45
CA THR A 542 1.09 60.33 -6.04
C THR A 542 0.78 60.83 -7.46
N SER A 543 1.74 61.48 -8.13
CA SER A 543 1.65 61.82 -9.56
C SER A 543 1.56 60.60 -10.48
N ASN A 544 1.97 59.43 -10.00
CA ASN A 544 1.90 58.17 -10.72
C ASN A 544 0.49 57.57 -10.63
N ASN A 545 0.08 56.79 -11.63
CA ASN A 545 -1.20 56.07 -11.56
C ASN A 545 -1.07 54.76 -10.76
N LEU A 546 -2.19 54.11 -10.43
CA LEU A 546 -2.21 52.85 -9.66
C LEU A 546 -1.33 51.76 -10.31
N TRP A 547 -1.39 51.64 -11.63
CA TRP A 547 -0.66 50.62 -12.37
C TRP A 547 0.84 50.89 -12.41
N ASP A 548 1.27 52.15 -12.44
CA ASP A 548 2.69 52.51 -12.36
C ASP A 548 3.31 52.04 -11.03
N VAL A 549 2.54 52.09 -9.94
CA VAL A 549 3.01 51.71 -8.60
C VAL A 549 2.95 50.19 -8.40
N ALA A 550 1.81 49.55 -8.66
CA ALA A 550 1.60 48.12 -8.34
C ALA A 550 1.81 47.17 -9.54
N GLY A 551 1.63 47.66 -10.76
CA GLY A 551 1.68 46.90 -12.01
C GLY A 551 3.00 46.17 -12.26
N PRO A 552 4.19 46.76 -12.01
CA PRO A 552 5.45 46.05 -12.16
C PRO A 552 5.55 44.79 -11.28
N THR A 553 5.11 44.88 -10.02
CA THR A 553 5.11 43.73 -9.10
C THR A 553 4.06 42.70 -9.50
N ILE A 554 2.82 43.13 -9.78
CA ILE A 554 1.76 42.23 -10.25
C ILE A 554 2.18 41.49 -11.53
N GLY A 555 2.74 42.22 -12.49
CA GLY A 555 3.20 41.67 -13.76
C GLY A 555 4.30 40.63 -13.58
N PHE A 556 5.32 40.93 -12.76
CA PHE A 556 6.41 39.98 -12.49
C PHE A 556 5.90 38.67 -11.87
N PHE A 557 5.08 38.73 -10.82
CA PHE A 557 4.58 37.54 -10.13
C PHE A 557 3.52 36.77 -10.95
N GLN A 558 2.79 37.46 -11.82
CA GLN A 558 1.89 36.83 -12.78
C GLN A 558 2.65 36.05 -13.87
N TRP A 559 3.79 36.58 -14.34
CA TRP A 559 4.67 35.86 -15.25
C TRP A 559 5.40 34.70 -14.56
N LEU A 560 5.82 34.91 -13.31
CA LEU A 560 6.41 33.84 -12.49
C LEU A 560 5.46 32.66 -12.31
N ALA A 561 4.14 32.91 -12.27
CA ALA A 561 3.12 31.86 -12.18
C ALA A 561 3.13 30.89 -13.38
N VAL A 562 3.75 31.23 -14.52
CA VAL A 562 3.96 30.27 -15.62
C VAL A 562 4.74 29.03 -15.16
N LEU A 563 5.59 29.16 -14.14
CA LEU A 563 6.25 28.03 -13.51
C LEU A 563 5.26 27.00 -12.92
N GLU A 564 4.04 27.37 -12.55
CA GLU A 564 3.03 26.41 -12.10
C GLU A 564 2.60 25.44 -13.21
N VAL A 565 2.61 25.90 -14.47
CA VAL A 565 2.38 25.03 -15.63
C VAL A 565 3.54 24.02 -15.73
N VAL A 566 4.77 24.48 -15.54
CA VAL A 566 5.97 23.62 -15.52
C VAL A 566 5.92 22.64 -14.35
N HIS A 567 5.56 23.07 -13.15
CA HIS A 567 5.40 22.19 -11.98
C HIS A 567 4.34 21.11 -12.24
N SER A 568 3.24 21.47 -12.89
CA SER A 568 2.16 20.53 -13.24
C SER A 568 2.62 19.55 -14.33
N LEU A 569 3.31 20.04 -15.36
CA LEU A 569 3.87 19.23 -16.46
C LEU A 569 4.88 18.21 -15.96
N LEU A 570 5.75 18.61 -15.03
CA LEU A 570 6.77 17.74 -14.44
C LEU A 570 6.22 16.85 -13.31
N GLY A 571 4.93 16.95 -12.99
CA GLY A 571 4.30 16.17 -11.92
C GLY A 571 4.76 16.55 -10.50
N MET A 572 5.37 17.72 -10.33
CA MET A 572 5.78 18.27 -9.03
C MET A 572 4.58 18.58 -8.14
N VAL A 573 3.44 18.91 -8.75
CA VAL A 573 2.16 19.17 -8.10
C VAL A 573 1.03 18.40 -8.78
N LYS A 574 -0.03 18.08 -8.05
CA LYS A 574 -1.17 17.27 -8.53
C LYS A 574 -2.24 18.12 -9.23
N SER A 575 -1.82 19.06 -10.08
CA SER A 575 -2.72 19.96 -10.80
C SER A 575 -2.86 19.53 -12.26
N PRO A 576 -4.07 19.54 -12.86
CA PRO A 576 -4.22 19.23 -14.27
C PRO A 576 -3.59 20.33 -15.14
N VAL A 577 -2.63 19.94 -15.97
CA VAL A 577 -1.82 20.85 -16.80
C VAL A 577 -2.69 21.81 -17.63
N GLY A 578 -3.70 21.27 -18.32
CA GLY A 578 -4.54 22.08 -19.22
C GLY A 578 -5.31 23.17 -18.50
N THR A 579 -5.92 22.85 -17.35
CA THR A 579 -6.65 23.85 -16.56
C THR A 579 -5.72 24.89 -15.93
N THR A 580 -4.54 24.47 -15.45
CA THR A 580 -3.54 25.38 -14.88
C THR A 580 -3.01 26.34 -15.95
N ALA A 581 -2.67 25.83 -17.13
CA ALA A 581 -2.22 26.65 -18.26
C ALA A 581 -3.26 27.69 -18.67
N MET A 582 -4.53 27.28 -18.83
CA MET A 582 -5.62 28.18 -19.21
C MET A 582 -5.82 29.32 -18.19
N GLN A 583 -5.82 28.97 -16.89
CA GLN A 583 -5.98 29.95 -15.81
C GLN A 583 -4.86 30.99 -15.82
N ILE A 584 -3.60 30.58 -15.95
CA ILE A 584 -2.46 31.50 -15.95
C ILE A 584 -2.41 32.32 -17.23
N TRP A 585 -2.67 31.70 -18.38
CA TRP A 585 -2.63 32.36 -19.67
C TRP A 585 -3.65 33.50 -19.78
N SER A 586 -4.88 33.31 -19.27
CA SER A 586 -5.91 34.35 -19.25
C SER A 586 -5.44 35.65 -18.55
N ARG A 587 -4.75 35.51 -17.42
CA ARG A 587 -4.23 36.64 -16.65
C ARG A 587 -2.98 37.27 -17.26
N VAL A 588 -2.10 36.46 -17.85
CA VAL A 588 -0.93 36.96 -18.58
C VAL A 588 -1.35 37.78 -19.80
N MET A 589 -2.41 37.35 -20.51
CA MET A 589 -3.03 38.15 -21.56
C MET A 589 -3.54 39.48 -21.02
N LEU A 590 -4.27 39.46 -19.90
CA LEU A 590 -4.82 40.68 -19.33
C LEU A 590 -3.76 41.69 -18.91
N VAL A 591 -2.70 41.24 -18.21
CA VAL A 591 -1.55 42.09 -17.85
C VAL A 591 -0.91 42.68 -19.11
N SER A 592 -0.79 41.89 -20.18
CA SER A 592 -0.27 42.36 -21.47
C SER A 592 -1.14 43.43 -22.11
N ALA A 593 -2.47 43.28 -22.03
CA ALA A 593 -3.42 44.28 -22.51
C ALA A 593 -3.32 45.60 -21.73
N ILE A 594 -3.25 45.53 -20.39
CA ILE A 594 -3.13 46.71 -19.53
C ILE A 594 -1.81 47.44 -19.79
N ASN A 595 -0.68 46.71 -19.90
CA ASN A 595 0.62 47.30 -20.20
C ASN A 595 0.67 47.97 -21.58
N TYR A 596 -0.06 47.44 -22.56
CA TYR A 596 -0.08 47.98 -23.92
C TYR A 596 -1.00 49.19 -24.10
N VAL A 597 -2.06 49.31 -23.29
CA VAL A 597 -3.07 50.38 -23.44
C VAL A 597 -3.07 51.31 -22.22
N PRO A 598 -2.35 52.45 -22.28
CA PRO A 598 -2.26 53.39 -21.15
C PRO A 598 -3.61 53.91 -20.64
N ALA A 599 -4.63 54.00 -21.50
CA ALA A 599 -5.98 54.41 -21.11
C ALA A 599 -6.62 53.51 -20.03
N VAL A 600 -6.16 52.26 -19.88
CA VAL A 600 -6.64 51.34 -18.83
C VAL A 600 -5.95 51.61 -17.50
N GLN A 601 -4.75 52.20 -17.52
CA GLN A 601 -3.88 52.44 -16.36
C GLN A 601 -4.32 53.65 -15.52
N GLY A 602 -5.25 54.46 -16.03
CA GLY A 602 -5.75 55.67 -15.38
C GLY A 602 -6.27 55.44 -13.95
N SER A 603 -5.98 56.39 -13.07
CA SER A 603 -6.28 56.33 -11.63
C SER A 603 -7.77 56.25 -11.30
N ASP A 604 -8.65 56.68 -12.22
CA ASP A 604 -10.11 56.65 -12.13
C ASP A 604 -10.71 55.29 -12.55
N ASN A 605 -9.90 54.35 -13.04
CA ASN A 605 -10.39 53.07 -13.51
C ASN A 605 -10.78 52.12 -12.36
N LYS A 606 -12.05 52.21 -11.95
CA LYS A 606 -12.65 51.35 -10.91
C LYS A 606 -12.51 49.84 -11.17
N PHE A 607 -12.48 49.42 -12.44
CA PHE A 607 -12.29 48.00 -12.80
C PHE A 607 -10.87 47.52 -12.49
N LEU A 608 -9.87 48.37 -12.72
CA LEU A 608 -8.47 48.08 -12.40
C LEU A 608 -8.30 47.92 -10.89
N TRP A 609 -8.87 48.84 -10.10
CA TRP A 609 -8.89 48.75 -8.63
C TRP A 609 -9.55 47.47 -8.11
N ALA A 610 -10.75 47.14 -8.61
CA ALA A 610 -11.48 45.95 -8.21
C ALA A 610 -10.67 44.68 -8.51
N MET A 611 -10.07 44.61 -9.69
CA MET A 611 -9.26 43.47 -10.12
C MET A 611 -7.98 43.32 -9.28
N THR A 612 -7.18 44.37 -9.13
CA THR A 612 -5.86 44.27 -8.48
C THR A 612 -5.99 43.93 -7.00
N VAL A 613 -6.96 44.51 -6.28
CA VAL A 613 -7.26 44.16 -4.89
C VAL A 613 -7.74 42.71 -4.77
N ALA A 614 -8.70 42.31 -5.61
CA ALA A 614 -9.25 40.95 -5.57
C ALA A 614 -8.18 39.90 -5.88
N TRP A 615 -7.30 40.16 -6.86
CA TRP A 615 -6.18 39.31 -7.20
C TRP A 615 -5.21 39.17 -6.04
N CYS A 616 -4.71 40.29 -5.50
CA CYS A 616 -3.71 40.24 -4.42
C CYS A 616 -4.23 39.44 -3.22
N ILE A 617 -5.45 39.73 -2.75
CA ILE A 617 -6.03 39.01 -1.59
C ILE A 617 -6.18 37.52 -1.90
N THR A 618 -6.70 37.17 -3.09
CA THR A 618 -6.90 35.78 -3.50
C THR A 618 -5.57 35.02 -3.57
N GLU A 619 -4.54 35.62 -4.16
CA GLU A 619 -3.23 35.00 -4.35
C GLU A 619 -2.48 34.81 -3.03
N ILE A 620 -2.49 35.82 -2.15
CA ILE A 620 -1.89 35.72 -0.81
C ILE A 620 -2.47 34.51 -0.07
N ILE A 621 -3.80 34.36 -0.08
CA ILE A 621 -4.48 33.24 0.58
C ILE A 621 -4.13 31.91 -0.10
N ARG A 622 -4.13 31.88 -1.44
CA ARG A 622 -3.87 30.68 -2.25
C ARG A 622 -2.48 30.11 -1.99
N TYR A 623 -1.45 30.94 -2.13
CA TYR A 623 -0.07 30.52 -1.93
C TYR A 623 0.28 30.27 -0.46
N SER A 624 -0.30 31.02 0.47
CA SER A 624 -0.16 30.72 1.91
C SER A 624 -0.73 29.32 2.23
N TYR A 625 -1.90 29.00 1.70
CA TYR A 625 -2.53 27.69 1.90
C TYR A 625 -1.71 26.57 1.26
N TYR A 626 -1.18 26.78 0.05
CA TYR A 626 -0.32 25.79 -0.61
C TYR A 626 1.00 25.60 0.12
N GLY A 627 1.68 26.69 0.51
CA GLY A 627 2.94 26.66 1.24
C GLY A 627 2.82 25.92 2.58
N LEU A 628 1.82 26.26 3.40
CA LEU A 628 1.57 25.56 4.68
C LEU A 628 1.12 24.10 4.46
N GLY A 629 0.35 23.86 3.39
CA GLY A 629 -0.08 22.53 2.99
C GLY A 629 1.08 21.56 2.69
N LEU A 630 2.21 22.05 2.18
CA LEU A 630 3.42 21.23 1.95
C LEU A 630 3.96 20.58 3.23
N TYR A 631 3.75 21.23 4.38
CA TYR A 631 4.17 20.76 5.70
C TYR A 631 3.02 20.13 6.49
N LYS A 632 1.85 19.92 5.85
CA LYS A 632 0.62 19.45 6.49
C LYS A 632 0.15 20.35 7.66
N ILE A 633 0.50 21.63 7.62
CA ILE A 633 0.06 22.61 8.62
C ILE A 633 -1.29 23.15 8.15
N ASN A 634 -2.36 22.81 8.89
CA ASN A 634 -3.71 23.27 8.59
C ASN A 634 -4.09 24.40 9.54
N VAL A 635 -4.16 25.62 9.01
CA VAL A 635 -4.67 26.78 9.77
C VAL A 635 -6.15 26.93 9.46
N GLY A 636 -7.00 26.80 10.49
CA GLY A 636 -8.46 26.82 10.34
C GLY A 636 -8.97 28.11 9.67
N LEU A 637 -8.48 29.26 10.11
CA LEU A 637 -8.83 30.56 9.53
C LEU A 637 -8.45 30.66 8.04
N LEU A 638 -7.22 30.27 7.69
CA LEU A 638 -6.75 30.31 6.30
C LEU A 638 -7.56 29.37 5.39
N THR A 639 -7.92 28.19 5.91
CA THR A 639 -8.79 27.24 5.21
C THR A 639 -10.17 27.86 4.99
N TRP A 640 -10.75 28.49 6.00
CA TRP A 640 -12.04 29.18 5.89
C TRP A 640 -11.99 30.31 4.86
N LEU A 641 -10.94 31.16 4.90
CA LEU A 641 -10.74 32.26 3.97
C LEU A 641 -10.67 31.76 2.52
N ARG A 642 -9.86 30.73 2.26
CA ARG A 642 -9.70 30.13 0.94
C ARG A 642 -11.02 29.63 0.35
N TYR A 643 -11.85 28.97 1.15
CA TYR A 643 -13.11 28.38 0.70
C TYR A 643 -14.32 29.30 0.91
N THR A 644 -14.15 30.55 1.31
CA THR A 644 -15.28 31.48 1.53
C THR A 644 -15.13 32.80 0.77
N LEU A 645 -13.94 33.41 0.76
CA LEU A 645 -13.77 34.73 0.14
C LEU A 645 -13.97 34.73 -1.38
N PHE A 646 -13.86 33.58 -2.05
CA PHE A 646 -14.18 33.47 -3.47
C PHE A 646 -15.62 33.90 -3.79
N ILE A 647 -16.56 33.83 -2.83
CA ILE A 647 -17.95 34.25 -3.03
C ILE A 647 -18.03 35.73 -3.48
N VAL A 648 -17.16 36.57 -2.94
CA VAL A 648 -17.11 38.02 -3.23
C VAL A 648 -15.94 38.36 -4.15
N LEU A 649 -14.75 37.82 -3.87
CA LEU A 649 -13.53 38.16 -4.62
C LEU A 649 -13.57 37.64 -6.05
N TYR A 650 -14.24 36.51 -6.31
CA TYR A 650 -14.22 35.92 -7.64
C TYR A 650 -15.11 36.70 -8.64
N PRO A 651 -16.37 37.06 -8.33
CA PRO A 651 -17.16 37.97 -9.17
C PRO A 651 -16.51 39.35 -9.32
N THR A 652 -15.95 39.90 -8.23
CA THR A 652 -15.25 41.20 -8.25
C THR A 652 -14.04 41.17 -9.19
N GLY A 653 -13.24 40.11 -9.11
CA GLY A 653 -12.11 39.88 -9.99
C GLY A 653 -12.54 39.80 -11.45
N VAL A 654 -13.49 38.92 -11.78
CA VAL A 654 -13.99 38.75 -13.15
C VAL A 654 -14.57 40.05 -13.73
N ALA A 655 -15.38 40.78 -12.95
CA ALA A 655 -15.92 42.06 -13.39
C ALA A 655 -14.81 43.09 -13.67
N GLY A 656 -13.79 43.13 -12.81
CA GLY A 656 -12.61 43.96 -13.00
C GLY A 656 -11.81 43.58 -14.26
N GLU A 657 -11.58 42.28 -14.49
CA GLU A 657 -10.86 41.77 -15.65
C GLU A 657 -11.60 42.11 -16.96
N MET A 658 -12.90 41.81 -17.02
CA MET A 658 -13.74 42.09 -18.18
C MET A 658 -13.83 43.60 -18.47
N GLY A 659 -13.95 44.42 -17.42
CA GLY A 659 -13.99 45.88 -17.55
C GLY A 659 -12.66 46.48 -18.02
N CYS A 660 -11.53 45.92 -17.57
CA CYS A 660 -10.20 46.32 -18.07
C CYS A 660 -10.02 45.95 -19.54
N LEU A 661 -10.43 44.75 -19.96
CA LEU A 661 -10.41 44.36 -21.37
C LEU A 661 -11.32 45.25 -22.22
N TYR A 662 -12.52 45.56 -21.74
CA TYR A 662 -13.45 46.46 -22.45
C TYR A 662 -12.84 47.85 -22.64
N LYS A 663 -12.27 48.44 -21.58
CA LYS A 663 -11.57 49.74 -21.67
C LYS A 663 -10.30 49.70 -22.52
N SER A 664 -9.68 48.53 -22.70
CA SER A 664 -8.51 48.37 -23.55
C SER A 664 -8.83 48.44 -25.05
N MET A 665 -10.10 48.21 -25.44
CA MET A 665 -10.50 48.04 -26.84
C MET A 665 -10.21 49.26 -27.72
N PRO A 666 -10.60 50.51 -27.36
CA PRO A 666 -10.34 51.67 -28.21
C PRO A 666 -8.84 51.85 -28.47
N GLY A 667 -8.03 51.75 -27.41
CA GLY A 667 -6.57 51.85 -27.54
C GLY A 667 -5.91 50.69 -28.29
N MET A 668 -6.51 49.50 -28.33
CA MET A 668 -6.03 48.40 -29.18
C MET A 668 -6.29 48.63 -30.67
N MET A 669 -7.31 49.43 -31.01
CA MET A 669 -7.63 49.80 -32.39
C MET A 669 -6.70 50.93 -32.88
N ASP A 670 -6.40 51.90 -32.01
CA ASP A 670 -5.66 53.12 -32.36
C ASP A 670 -4.13 52.97 -32.29
N ALA A 671 -3.59 52.01 -31.53
CA ALA A 671 -2.15 51.87 -31.33
C ALA A 671 -1.42 51.21 -32.54
N PRO A 672 -0.24 51.74 -32.97
CA PRO A 672 0.52 51.16 -34.07
C PRO A 672 1.03 49.75 -33.73
N PRO A 673 1.13 48.81 -34.70
CA PRO A 673 1.61 47.45 -34.47
C PRO A 673 3.05 47.34 -33.94
N SER A 674 3.87 48.38 -34.15
CA SER A 674 5.32 48.40 -33.93
C SER A 674 5.78 48.47 -32.45
N GLY A 675 4.89 48.28 -31.47
CA GLY A 675 5.23 48.26 -30.04
C GLY A 675 4.48 47.21 -29.21
N ALA A 676 3.69 46.35 -29.86
CA ALA A 676 2.91 45.31 -29.19
C ALA A 676 3.73 44.05 -28.96
N ASN A 677 3.64 43.46 -27.76
CA ASN A 677 4.22 42.13 -27.52
C ASN A 677 3.46 41.05 -28.33
N PRO A 678 4.05 39.85 -28.56
CA PRO A 678 3.41 38.81 -29.36
C PRO A 678 2.02 38.39 -28.86
N ILE A 679 1.77 38.46 -27.55
CA ILE A 679 0.46 38.13 -26.97
C ILE A 679 -0.61 39.13 -27.45
N VAL A 680 -0.28 40.42 -27.39
CA VAL A 680 -1.15 41.48 -27.88
C VAL A 680 -1.38 41.33 -29.37
N SER A 681 -0.32 41.19 -30.16
CA SER A 681 -0.40 41.15 -31.62
C SER A 681 -1.16 39.94 -32.17
N TYR A 682 -0.90 38.74 -31.65
CA TYR A 682 -1.40 37.50 -32.24
C TYR A 682 -2.65 36.93 -31.56
N PHE A 683 -2.92 37.30 -30.30
CA PHE A 683 -4.03 36.71 -29.55
C PHE A 683 -5.09 37.74 -29.18
N LEU A 684 -4.70 38.88 -28.59
CA LEU A 684 -5.68 39.85 -28.10
C LEU A 684 -6.22 40.75 -29.22
N ARG A 685 -5.35 41.31 -30.06
CA ARG A 685 -5.73 42.25 -31.10
C ARG A 685 -6.72 41.64 -32.11
N PRO A 686 -6.59 40.39 -32.59
CA PRO A 686 -7.60 39.80 -33.47
C PRO A 686 -8.99 39.72 -32.83
N ILE A 687 -9.07 39.51 -31.51
CA ILE A 687 -10.32 39.35 -30.76
C ILE A 687 -10.91 40.71 -30.38
N LEU A 688 -10.07 41.69 -30.03
CA LEU A 688 -10.48 42.98 -29.46
C LEU A 688 -10.50 44.13 -30.50
N LYS A 689 -10.13 43.86 -31.76
CA LYS A 689 -10.16 44.84 -32.87
C LYS A 689 -11.56 45.37 -33.20
N ASN A 690 -12.63 44.67 -32.78
CA ASN A 690 -14.00 45.16 -32.90
C ASN A 690 -14.82 44.75 -31.66
N SER A 691 -15.91 45.51 -31.39
CA SER A 691 -16.86 45.20 -30.32
C SER A 691 -17.45 43.79 -30.43
N LEU A 692 -17.62 43.30 -31.65
CA LEU A 692 -18.17 41.99 -31.94
C LEU A 692 -17.32 40.85 -31.34
N GLY A 693 -15.99 40.89 -31.47
CA GLY A 693 -15.11 39.85 -30.91
C GLY A 693 -15.06 39.85 -29.38
N TYR A 694 -15.18 41.01 -28.73
CA TYR A 694 -15.36 41.07 -27.28
C TYR A 694 -16.67 40.39 -26.83
N PHE A 695 -17.79 40.73 -27.47
CA PHE A 695 -19.11 40.17 -27.10
C PHE A 695 -19.32 38.71 -27.52
N LEU A 696 -18.68 38.25 -28.61
CA LEU A 696 -18.83 36.87 -29.11
C LEU A 696 -17.76 35.91 -28.59
N ALA A 697 -16.59 36.38 -28.14
CA ALA A 697 -15.52 35.51 -27.64
C ALA A 697 -15.21 35.72 -26.15
N ILE A 698 -14.98 36.96 -25.70
CA ILE A 698 -14.56 37.24 -24.31
C ILE A 698 -15.71 37.08 -23.34
N VAL A 699 -16.87 37.70 -23.62
CA VAL A 699 -18.04 37.62 -22.72
C VAL A 699 -18.51 36.18 -22.51
N PRO A 700 -18.72 35.34 -23.56
CA PRO A 700 -19.15 33.96 -23.36
C PRO A 700 -18.11 33.12 -22.63
N MET A 701 -16.81 33.31 -22.92
CA MET A 701 -15.73 32.61 -22.22
C MET A 701 -15.75 32.90 -20.70
N TYR A 702 -15.88 34.17 -20.33
CA TYR A 702 -15.93 34.57 -18.92
C TYR A 702 -17.24 34.15 -18.23
N VAL A 703 -18.39 34.20 -18.91
CA VAL A 703 -19.68 33.72 -18.37
C VAL A 703 -19.62 32.22 -18.10
N VAL A 704 -19.22 31.42 -19.09
CA VAL A 704 -19.10 29.96 -18.95
C VAL A 704 -18.04 29.59 -17.92
N GLY A 705 -16.89 30.28 -17.93
CA GLY A 705 -15.81 30.08 -16.98
C GLY A 705 -16.26 30.38 -15.55
N LEU A 706 -16.94 31.51 -15.33
CA LEU A 706 -17.45 31.91 -14.03
C LEU A 706 -18.48 30.91 -13.51
N THR A 707 -19.50 30.53 -14.28
CA THR A 707 -20.53 29.60 -13.81
C THR A 707 -19.95 28.23 -13.44
N THR A 708 -19.03 27.72 -14.28
CA THR A 708 -18.42 26.40 -14.09
C THR A 708 -17.47 26.37 -12.90
N LEU A 709 -16.53 27.31 -12.83
CA LEU A 709 -15.51 27.35 -11.77
C LEU A 709 -16.11 27.79 -10.42
N TYR A 710 -17.08 28.70 -10.42
CA TYR A 710 -17.78 29.12 -9.21
C TYR A 710 -18.63 27.98 -8.62
N GLY A 711 -19.37 27.25 -9.46
CA GLY A 711 -20.11 26.05 -9.04
C GLY A 711 -19.19 24.99 -8.43
N HIS A 712 -18.02 24.77 -9.05
CA HIS A 712 -17.01 23.87 -8.51
C HIS A 712 -16.48 24.33 -7.13
N MET A 713 -16.21 25.62 -6.95
CA MET A 713 -15.76 26.18 -5.67
C MET A 713 -16.83 26.06 -4.57
N LEU A 714 -18.12 26.23 -4.89
CA LEU A 714 -19.23 25.97 -3.95
C LEU A 714 -19.27 24.50 -3.50
N ALA A 715 -19.10 23.57 -4.44
CA ALA A 715 -19.03 22.14 -4.13
C ALA A 715 -17.82 21.81 -3.23
N GLN A 716 -16.64 22.39 -3.53
CA GLN A 716 -15.45 22.24 -2.70
C GLN A 716 -15.63 22.82 -1.29
N ARG A 717 -16.26 23.99 -1.18
CA ARG A 717 -16.60 24.60 0.13
C ARG A 717 -17.48 23.66 0.95
N LYS A 718 -18.56 23.13 0.36
CA LYS A 718 -19.45 22.18 1.04
C LYS A 718 -18.69 20.94 1.50
N LYS A 719 -17.77 20.43 0.68
CA LYS A 719 -16.95 19.26 1.00
C LYS A 719 -15.95 19.52 2.15
N VAL A 720 -15.29 20.67 2.16
CA VAL A 720 -14.21 20.97 3.12
C VAL A 720 -14.72 21.58 4.43
N LEU A 721 -15.68 22.51 4.36
CA LEU A 721 -16.22 23.22 5.52
C LEU A 721 -17.55 22.65 6.03
N GLY A 722 -18.28 21.88 5.21
CA GLY A 722 -19.63 21.40 5.54
C GLY A 722 -19.72 20.19 6.47
N GLY A 723 -18.62 19.75 7.09
CA GLY A 723 -18.66 18.79 8.20
C GLY A 723 -19.14 17.36 7.86
N GLY A 724 -19.04 16.91 6.61
CA GLY A 724 -19.48 15.57 6.19
C GLY A 724 -18.53 14.42 6.55
N GLY A 725 -18.00 14.40 7.79
CA GLY A 725 -17.02 13.40 8.24
C GLY A 725 -16.69 13.51 9.73
N GLY A 726 -17.71 13.49 10.59
CA GLY A 726 -17.51 13.48 12.04
C GLY A 726 -18.81 13.38 12.82
N LYS A 727 -19.09 12.19 13.35
CA LYS A 727 -20.07 11.88 14.41
C LYS A 727 -21.53 12.35 14.20
N LYS A 728 -22.34 11.50 13.57
CA LYS A 728 -23.70 11.26 14.10
C LYS A 728 -23.58 10.24 15.23
N VAL A 729 -23.36 10.72 16.45
CA VAL A 729 -23.91 10.03 17.62
C VAL A 729 -25.42 10.19 17.47
N LYS A 730 -26.10 9.17 16.96
CA LYS A 730 -27.52 9.02 17.27
C LYS A 730 -27.55 8.50 18.71
N LYS A 731 -28.04 9.33 19.62
CA LYS A 731 -28.67 8.84 20.84
C LYS A 731 -29.87 8.01 20.39
N GLU A 732 -29.75 6.71 20.62
CA GLU A 732 -30.75 5.75 21.15
C GLU A 732 -30.35 4.34 20.70
#